data_AF-A0A933XQM4-F1
#
_entry.id   AF-A0A933XQM4-F1
#
_cell.length_a   1.000
_cell.length_b   1.000
_cell.length_c   1.000
_cell.angle_alpha   90.00
_cell.angle_beta   90.00
_cell.angle_gamma   90.00
#
_symmetry.space_group_name_H-M   'P 1'
#
loop_
_entity.id
_entity.type
_entity.pdbx_description
1 polymer ?
#
loop_
_entity_poly.entity_id
_entity_poly.type
_entity_poly.pdbx_seq_one_letter_code
_entity_poly.pdbx_strand_id
1 'polypeptide(L)'
;MAVKISDLSKKVGLSTAELKKKMKEFGFGLRPFARTVEYDVAKLVEEELMKKPEEEASSVAVAEEPVLEDAKDKGTVEVYEEFIEKELDKEIVKSQRKMTAGKDAPKPKIAPRPVAQPVRPQPAVAGVVEVEIPEAITVKEFSEKTGLNPVKVIGELMKNGILANINQMIDFETASIIADDFKIELKRKRLEAKAEDILSGNLEMLLREGDERDLVVRPPIVTIMGHVDHGKTKLLDAIRETDVASTEAGGITQHIGAYQIEKNGRKITFIDTPGHEAFAAMRARGAKITDIVILVVAADEGVKPQTLEALNHAKEAEVPIIVAINKIDKEDINIDRVKAQLAEQGLQPEDWGGKTIMAPVSAVTGAGIPMLLEMILLVADMDPLKANPNRPAVATVVESHLDKSMGPVATVLVNTGTLRIHDPIVCGDIYGRVKIMKNHLGVGLESAPPATPVRIAGLDATPGVGDIIQVVKSMEEAHQKAEQIALLREGMNIKSAAAGLERIMSAIQAGKLKTLKVVAKTDTLGSLEALKMSLAQVRKDEVSIKIIHSGVGAITETDVMMAAASEGIVVGFNTYAGAHVKEVANREGVQIFTYQIIYHLIEDLKKILSGLLEPEVTEVTLGRAEVRKVFLTERKSMIIGCRIVSGKVENKTRVRIFRGEEKIGEGVIGSLKRNNDIVHELGEGNDCGIKYEGEVKLQEGDTLESWKEERRTRIVT
;
A
#
# COMPACT_ATOMS: atom_id res chain seq x y z
N MET A 1 -38.17 -12.36 2.51
CA MET A 1 -39.57 -12.65 2.11
C MET A 1 -39.56 -13.83 1.14
N ALA A 2 -40.55 -14.74 1.20
CA ALA A 2 -40.61 -15.89 0.30
C ALA A 2 -41.65 -15.64 -0.82
N VAL A 3 -41.27 -15.87 -2.06
CA VAL A 3 -42.09 -15.66 -3.27
C VAL A 3 -42.68 -17.00 -3.72
N LYS A 4 -43.97 -17.05 -4.03
CA LYS A 4 -44.59 -18.27 -4.58
C LYS A 4 -44.10 -18.52 -6.00
N ILE A 5 -43.71 -19.76 -6.27
CA ILE A 5 -43.20 -20.18 -7.57
C ILE A 5 -44.28 -20.01 -8.66
N SER A 6 -45.57 -20.13 -8.31
CA SER A 6 -46.69 -19.86 -9.22
C SER A 6 -46.80 -18.41 -9.68
N ASP A 7 -46.40 -17.47 -8.84
CA ASP A 7 -46.50 -16.04 -9.13
C ASP A 7 -45.28 -15.59 -9.94
N LEU A 8 -44.10 -16.14 -9.60
CA LEU A 8 -42.88 -15.98 -10.38
C LEU A 8 -43.02 -16.61 -11.78
N SER A 9 -43.66 -17.77 -11.91
CA SER A 9 -43.86 -18.43 -13.21
C SER A 9 -44.77 -17.63 -14.13
N LYS A 10 -45.82 -17.00 -13.58
CA LYS A 10 -46.70 -16.10 -14.35
C LYS A 10 -45.97 -14.85 -14.82
N LYS A 11 -45.10 -14.27 -13.98
CA LYS A 11 -44.30 -13.09 -14.35
C LYS A 11 -43.32 -13.37 -15.48
N VAL A 12 -42.62 -14.51 -15.41
CA VAL A 12 -41.58 -14.89 -16.39
C VAL A 12 -42.18 -15.58 -17.63
N GLY A 13 -43.49 -15.87 -17.63
CA GLY A 13 -44.19 -16.45 -18.78
C GLY A 13 -43.91 -17.94 -19.03
N LEU A 14 -43.48 -18.68 -18.00
CA LEU A 14 -43.17 -20.12 -18.07
C LEU A 14 -44.14 -20.95 -17.22
N SER A 15 -44.29 -22.24 -17.54
CA SER A 15 -45.02 -23.14 -16.63
C SER A 15 -44.22 -23.36 -15.34
N THR A 16 -44.90 -23.70 -14.24
CA THR A 16 -44.24 -23.93 -12.94
C THR A 16 -43.25 -25.10 -12.97
N ALA A 17 -43.43 -26.07 -13.86
CA ALA A 17 -42.50 -27.19 -14.05
C ALA A 17 -41.23 -26.76 -14.80
N GLU A 18 -41.37 -25.96 -15.86
CA GLU A 18 -40.24 -25.43 -16.64
C GLU A 18 -39.41 -24.45 -15.82
N LEU A 19 -40.06 -23.57 -15.04
CA LEU A 19 -39.36 -22.63 -14.16
C LEU A 19 -38.51 -23.39 -13.13
N LYS A 20 -39.05 -24.45 -12.51
CA LYS A 20 -38.29 -25.28 -11.56
C LYS A 20 -37.11 -25.99 -12.21
N LYS A 21 -37.25 -26.44 -13.47
CA LYS A 21 -36.16 -27.06 -14.22
C LYS A 21 -35.05 -26.05 -14.52
N LYS A 22 -35.39 -24.86 -15.02
CA LYS A 22 -34.41 -23.79 -15.27
C LYS A 22 -33.73 -23.30 -13.99
N MET A 23 -34.46 -23.18 -12.88
CA MET A 23 -33.84 -22.82 -11.59
C MET A 23 -32.82 -23.88 -11.13
N LYS A 24 -33.06 -25.17 -11.42
CA LYS A 24 -32.10 -26.24 -11.15
C LYS A 24 -30.89 -26.19 -12.09
N GLU A 25 -31.08 -25.86 -13.37
CA GLU A 25 -30.00 -25.65 -14.35
C GLU A 25 -29.11 -24.46 -13.97
N PHE A 26 -29.68 -23.39 -13.41
CA PHE A 26 -28.93 -22.26 -12.84
C PHE A 26 -28.27 -22.55 -11.49
N GLY A 27 -28.31 -23.80 -11.00
CA GLY A 27 -27.64 -24.22 -9.78
C GLY A 27 -28.40 -23.92 -8.48
N PHE A 28 -29.65 -23.43 -8.54
CA PHE A 28 -30.47 -23.21 -7.35
C PHE A 28 -31.12 -24.52 -6.89
N GLY A 29 -30.64 -25.06 -5.77
CA GLY A 29 -31.12 -26.31 -5.18
C GLY A 29 -32.54 -26.23 -4.64
N LEU A 30 -33.53 -26.66 -5.41
CA LEU A 30 -34.94 -26.73 -4.98
C LEU A 30 -35.31 -28.14 -4.51
N ARG A 31 -35.99 -28.23 -3.35
CA ARG A 31 -36.62 -29.48 -2.91
C ARG A 31 -37.74 -29.87 -3.90
N PRO A 32 -37.97 -31.16 -4.19
CA PRO A 32 -38.88 -31.62 -5.25
C PRO A 32 -40.31 -31.03 -5.20
N PHE A 33 -40.79 -30.68 -4.00
CA PHE A 33 -42.14 -30.14 -3.78
C PHE A 33 -42.16 -28.69 -3.24
N ALA A 34 -41.05 -27.95 -3.33
CA ALA A 34 -41.03 -26.55 -2.91
C ALA A 34 -42.11 -25.74 -3.67
N ARG A 35 -42.91 -24.95 -2.94
CA ARG A 35 -43.94 -24.05 -3.50
C ARG A 35 -43.52 -22.57 -3.45
N THR A 36 -42.46 -22.27 -2.73
CA THR A 36 -41.93 -20.93 -2.51
C THR A 36 -40.41 -20.93 -2.64
N VAL A 37 -39.86 -19.81 -3.08
CA VAL A 37 -38.43 -19.53 -3.20
C VAL A 37 -38.10 -18.22 -2.48
N GLU A 38 -36.85 -18.05 -2.04
CA GLU A 38 -36.42 -16.79 -1.44
C GLU A 38 -36.45 -15.64 -2.45
N TYR A 39 -36.69 -14.43 -1.97
CA TYR A 39 -36.86 -13.24 -2.79
C TYR A 39 -35.63 -12.93 -3.66
N ASP A 40 -34.42 -13.11 -3.10
CA ASP A 40 -33.18 -12.79 -3.81
C ASP A 40 -32.94 -13.78 -4.96
N VAL A 41 -33.22 -15.06 -4.74
CA VAL A 41 -33.21 -16.09 -5.79
C VAL A 41 -34.29 -15.83 -6.84
N ALA A 42 -35.49 -15.42 -6.43
CA ALA A 42 -36.57 -15.08 -7.36
C ALA A 42 -36.18 -13.90 -8.28
N LYS A 43 -35.48 -12.89 -7.74
CA LYS A 43 -35.07 -11.70 -8.49
C LYS A 43 -33.95 -12.01 -9.49
N LEU A 44 -32.95 -12.81 -9.09
CA LEU A 44 -31.90 -13.31 -9.98
C LEU A 44 -32.48 -14.12 -11.15
N VAL A 45 -33.46 -14.98 -10.87
CA VAL A 45 -34.12 -15.80 -11.89
C VAL A 45 -35.01 -14.97 -12.81
N GLU A 46 -35.64 -13.90 -12.29
CA GLU A 46 -36.42 -12.94 -13.10
C GLU A 46 -35.49 -12.14 -14.04
N GLU A 47 -34.35 -11.65 -13.54
CA GLU A 47 -33.36 -10.91 -14.34
C GLU A 47 -32.72 -11.79 -15.43
N GLU A 48 -32.40 -13.04 -15.13
CA GLU A 48 -31.73 -13.92 -16.09
C GLU A 48 -32.68 -14.42 -17.19
N LEU A 49 -33.97 -14.57 -16.89
CA LEU A 49 -34.96 -15.08 -17.85
C LEU A 49 -35.64 -13.99 -18.68
N MET A 50 -35.57 -12.72 -18.26
CA MET A 50 -36.14 -11.59 -19.00
C MET A 50 -35.13 -10.81 -19.86
N LYS A 51 -33.84 -11.17 -19.86
CA LYS A 51 -32.86 -10.60 -20.81
C LYS A 51 -33.30 -10.90 -22.25
N LYS A 52 -33.60 -9.86 -23.03
CA LYS A 52 -33.80 -9.95 -24.48
C LYS A 52 -32.46 -10.18 -25.18
N PRO A 53 -32.40 -11.00 -26.23
CA PRO A 53 -31.15 -11.31 -26.91
C PRO A 53 -30.76 -10.16 -27.85
N GLU A 54 -29.64 -9.49 -27.56
CA GLU A 54 -28.81 -8.90 -28.61
C GLU A 54 -27.65 -9.85 -28.90
N GLU A 55 -27.28 -9.88 -30.18
CA GLU A 55 -26.60 -10.93 -30.92
C GLU A 55 -25.34 -11.52 -30.26
N GLU A 56 -25.39 -12.83 -29.97
CA GLU A 56 -24.28 -13.75 -30.20
C GLU A 56 -24.80 -15.19 -30.22
N ALA A 57 -24.71 -15.84 -31.38
CA ALA A 57 -24.85 -17.28 -31.49
C ALA A 57 -23.95 -17.82 -32.61
N SER A 58 -22.84 -18.43 -32.22
CA SER A 58 -22.50 -19.73 -32.75
C SER A 58 -22.15 -20.65 -31.57
N SER A 59 -23.05 -21.60 -31.35
CA SER A 59 -23.06 -22.61 -30.30
C SER A 59 -22.00 -23.69 -30.50
N VAL A 60 -21.54 -24.27 -29.38
CA VAL A 60 -21.04 -25.64 -29.33
C VAL A 60 -21.84 -26.40 -28.27
N ALA A 61 -22.41 -27.53 -28.69
CA ALA A 61 -23.18 -28.44 -27.87
C ALA A 61 -22.27 -29.26 -26.94
N VAL A 62 -22.70 -29.44 -25.69
CA VAL A 62 -22.07 -30.37 -24.73
C VAL A 62 -22.62 -31.77 -25.00
N ALA A 63 -21.75 -32.72 -25.31
CA ALA A 63 -22.10 -34.14 -25.42
C ALA A 63 -22.06 -34.80 -24.03
N GLU A 64 -23.09 -35.58 -23.71
CA GLU A 64 -23.16 -36.48 -22.55
C GLU A 64 -22.23 -37.69 -22.74
N GLU A 65 -21.54 -38.10 -21.68
CA GLU A 65 -20.74 -39.34 -21.61
C GLU A 65 -21.65 -40.59 -21.61
N PRO A 66 -21.34 -41.64 -22.39
CA PRO A 66 -21.94 -42.95 -22.18
C PRO A 66 -21.05 -43.86 -21.31
N VAL A 67 -21.75 -44.58 -20.44
CA VAL A 67 -21.31 -45.63 -19.52
C VAL A 67 -20.70 -46.82 -20.28
N LEU A 68 -19.62 -47.38 -19.73
CA LEU A 68 -18.95 -48.61 -20.19
C LEU A 68 -19.72 -49.86 -19.74
N GLU A 69 -20.17 -50.69 -20.69
CA GLU A 69 -20.48 -52.11 -20.47
C GLU A 69 -19.97 -52.97 -21.64
N ASP A 70 -19.06 -53.89 -21.27
CA ASP A 70 -18.61 -55.15 -21.90
C ASP A 70 -18.25 -55.23 -23.40
N ALA A 71 -16.95 -55.34 -23.69
CA ALA A 71 -16.38 -56.35 -24.60
C ALA A 71 -14.84 -56.45 -24.47
N LYS A 72 -14.33 -57.68 -24.40
CA LYS A 72 -12.93 -58.08 -24.19
C LYS A 72 -12.03 -57.84 -25.41
N ASP A 73 -10.74 -57.60 -25.10
CA ASP A 73 -9.55 -57.65 -25.97
C ASP A 73 -9.55 -56.75 -27.22
N LYS A 74 -9.10 -55.49 -27.01
CA LYS A 74 -8.30 -54.67 -27.95
C LYS A 74 -7.77 -53.44 -27.20
N GLY A 75 -6.52 -53.01 -27.48
CA GLY A 75 -5.84 -51.95 -26.75
C GLY A 75 -6.52 -50.59 -26.90
N THR A 76 -6.61 -49.85 -25.80
CA THR A 76 -7.31 -48.56 -25.65
C THR A 76 -6.79 -47.44 -26.55
N VAL A 77 -5.69 -47.62 -27.29
CA VAL A 77 -5.12 -46.58 -28.18
C VAL A 77 -5.69 -46.70 -29.59
N GLU A 78 -5.87 -47.91 -30.12
CA GLU A 78 -6.34 -48.15 -31.50
C GLU A 78 -7.83 -47.76 -31.67
N VAL A 79 -8.63 -47.88 -30.61
CA VAL A 79 -10.06 -47.53 -30.62
C VAL A 79 -10.28 -46.01 -30.69
N TYR A 80 -9.34 -45.22 -30.15
CA TYR A 80 -9.41 -43.75 -30.17
C TYR A 80 -8.92 -43.17 -31.51
N GLU A 81 -7.92 -43.78 -32.14
CA GLU A 81 -7.41 -43.35 -33.46
C GLU A 81 -8.49 -43.48 -34.55
N GLU A 82 -9.23 -44.60 -34.61
CA GLU A 82 -10.33 -44.79 -35.57
C GLU A 82 -11.51 -43.82 -35.36
N PHE A 83 -11.71 -43.34 -34.12
CA PHE A 83 -12.80 -42.42 -33.80
C PHE A 83 -12.49 -40.99 -34.27
N ILE A 84 -11.22 -40.58 -34.11
CA ILE A 84 -10.73 -39.25 -34.52
C ILE A 84 -10.71 -39.11 -36.05
N GLU A 85 -10.28 -40.14 -36.78
CA GLU A 85 -10.28 -40.11 -38.26
C GLU A 85 -11.69 -39.96 -38.84
N LYS A 86 -12.69 -40.62 -38.24
CA LYS A 86 -14.10 -40.55 -38.69
C LYS A 86 -14.76 -39.19 -38.39
N GLU A 87 -14.31 -38.46 -37.37
CA GLU A 87 -14.80 -37.11 -37.10
C GLU A 87 -14.17 -36.07 -38.04
N LEU A 88 -12.86 -36.21 -38.32
CA LEU A 88 -12.13 -35.30 -39.22
C LEU A 88 -12.68 -35.30 -40.65
N ASP A 89 -13.03 -36.47 -41.18
CA ASP A 89 -13.60 -36.60 -42.53
C ASP A 89 -14.99 -35.95 -42.65
N LYS A 90 -15.80 -35.97 -41.59
CA LYS A 90 -17.11 -35.32 -41.57
C LYS A 90 -17.01 -33.79 -41.55
N GLU A 91 -15.94 -33.25 -41.00
CA GLU A 91 -15.71 -31.82 -40.85
C GLU A 91 -15.14 -31.20 -42.14
N ILE A 92 -14.29 -31.94 -42.86
CA ILE A 92 -13.76 -31.54 -44.19
C ILE A 92 -14.87 -31.46 -45.24
N VAL A 93 -15.84 -32.38 -45.21
CA VAL A 93 -16.99 -32.35 -46.14
C VAL A 93 -17.95 -31.18 -45.84
N LYS A 94 -18.03 -30.73 -44.58
CA LYS A 94 -18.83 -29.56 -44.18
C LYS A 94 -18.19 -28.24 -44.58
N SER A 95 -16.85 -28.14 -44.58
CA SER A 95 -16.12 -26.92 -44.95
C SER A 95 -16.16 -26.66 -46.46
N GLN A 96 -16.11 -27.71 -47.30
CA GLN A 96 -16.15 -27.57 -48.76
C GLN A 96 -17.52 -27.14 -49.34
N ARG A 97 -18.63 -27.34 -48.60
CA ARG A 97 -19.98 -26.93 -49.06
C ARG A 97 -20.35 -25.47 -48.73
N LYS A 98 -19.55 -24.77 -47.91
CA LYS A 98 -19.86 -23.38 -47.46
C LYS A 98 -19.26 -22.27 -48.33
N MET A 99 -18.47 -22.56 -49.38
CA MET A 99 -17.84 -21.54 -50.24
C MET A 99 -18.50 -21.31 -51.61
N THR A 100 -19.68 -21.87 -51.88
CA THR A 100 -20.42 -21.62 -53.14
C THR A 100 -21.89 -21.31 -52.88
N ALA A 101 -22.22 -20.05 -52.57
CA ALA A 101 -23.59 -19.50 -52.70
C ALA A 101 -23.61 -17.95 -52.77
N GLY A 102 -24.01 -17.38 -53.92
CA GLY A 102 -24.52 -15.99 -54.14
C GLY A 102 -23.49 -14.93 -54.58
N LYS A 103 -23.32 -14.59 -55.88
CA LYS A 103 -24.01 -13.56 -56.74
C LYS A 103 -23.79 -12.10 -56.26
N ASP A 104 -23.52 -11.04 -57.04
CA ASP A 104 -23.30 -10.71 -58.47
C ASP A 104 -22.79 -9.24 -58.48
N ALA A 105 -21.66 -8.87 -59.14
CA ALA A 105 -21.31 -7.46 -59.48
C ALA A 105 -20.13 -7.38 -60.50
N PRO A 106 -20.07 -6.35 -61.38
CA PRO A 106 -19.29 -6.39 -62.62
C PRO A 106 -17.81 -5.93 -62.50
N LYS A 107 -16.96 -6.52 -63.34
CA LYS A 107 -15.49 -6.35 -63.42
C LYS A 107 -15.02 -5.02 -64.00
N PRO A 108 -13.79 -4.58 -63.63
CA PRO A 108 -12.85 -4.05 -64.61
C PRO A 108 -11.52 -4.82 -64.71
N LYS A 109 -11.05 -4.85 -65.96
CA LYS A 109 -9.87 -5.45 -66.63
C LYS A 109 -8.60 -5.75 -65.82
N ILE A 110 -8.12 -6.99 -65.97
CA ILE A 110 -6.77 -7.48 -65.63
C ILE A 110 -5.93 -7.55 -66.91
N ALA A 111 -4.70 -7.02 -66.88
CA ALA A 111 -3.65 -7.29 -67.86
C ALA A 111 -2.84 -8.54 -67.43
N PRO A 112 -2.36 -9.38 -68.37
CA PRO A 112 -1.84 -10.70 -68.02
C PRO A 112 -0.36 -10.67 -67.58
N ARG A 113 -0.03 -11.47 -66.57
CA ARG A 113 1.35 -11.91 -66.26
C ARG A 113 1.40 -13.43 -66.11
N PRO A 114 2.56 -14.05 -66.38
CA PRO A 114 2.63 -15.30 -67.13
C PRO A 114 2.61 -16.56 -66.27
N VAL A 115 2.33 -17.66 -66.96
CA VAL A 115 2.31 -19.05 -66.54
C VAL A 115 3.57 -19.43 -65.74
N ALA A 116 3.38 -19.89 -64.50
CA ALA A 116 4.43 -20.54 -63.73
C ALA A 116 4.66 -21.96 -64.26
N GLN A 117 5.92 -22.25 -64.63
CA GLN A 117 6.38 -23.62 -64.90
C GLN A 117 6.56 -24.39 -63.58
N PRO A 118 6.41 -25.73 -63.58
CA PRO A 118 6.50 -26.54 -62.37
C PRO A 118 7.94 -26.64 -61.88
N VAL A 119 8.21 -26.15 -60.67
CA VAL A 119 9.49 -26.37 -60.00
C VAL A 119 9.48 -27.78 -59.42
N ARG A 120 10.44 -28.59 -59.90
CA ARG A 120 10.74 -29.95 -59.41
C ARG A 120 11.13 -29.93 -57.93
N PRO A 121 10.89 -31.02 -57.18
CA PRO A 121 11.21 -31.08 -55.75
C PRO A 121 12.73 -31.02 -55.56
N GLN A 122 13.18 -30.09 -54.73
CA GLN A 122 14.57 -30.04 -54.26
C GLN A 122 14.73 -30.84 -52.95
N PRO A 123 15.93 -31.38 -52.67
CA PRO A 123 16.15 -32.39 -51.64
C PRO A 123 16.18 -31.78 -50.24
N ALA A 124 15.81 -32.60 -49.25
CA ALA A 124 15.91 -32.30 -47.83
C ALA A 124 17.32 -31.83 -47.43
N VAL A 125 17.40 -30.66 -46.81
CA VAL A 125 18.58 -30.18 -46.09
C VAL A 125 18.20 -30.17 -44.61
N ALA A 126 18.82 -31.04 -43.83
CA ALA A 126 18.76 -31.01 -42.38
C ALA A 126 19.50 -29.76 -41.88
N GLY A 127 18.74 -28.80 -41.36
CA GLY A 127 19.25 -27.63 -40.65
C GLY A 127 18.39 -27.42 -39.41
N VAL A 128 19.03 -27.17 -38.27
CA VAL A 128 18.37 -26.84 -37.00
C VAL A 128 17.53 -25.59 -37.21
N VAL A 129 16.22 -25.68 -36.98
CA VAL A 129 15.31 -24.55 -37.09
C VAL A 129 15.35 -23.80 -35.76
N GLU A 130 15.94 -22.61 -35.74
CA GLU A 130 15.90 -21.72 -34.59
C GLU A 130 14.53 -21.04 -34.52
N VAL A 131 13.82 -21.20 -33.39
CA VAL A 131 12.46 -20.67 -33.21
C VAL A 131 12.38 -19.80 -31.96
N GLU A 132 11.86 -18.58 -32.11
CA GLU A 132 11.68 -17.65 -30.99
C GLU A 132 10.29 -17.77 -30.35
N ILE A 133 10.25 -18.03 -29.04
CA ILE A 133 9.01 -18.14 -28.26
C ILE A 133 9.00 -17.23 -27.01
N PRO A 134 7.82 -16.73 -26.59
CA PRO A 134 7.64 -15.99 -25.33
C PRO A 134 7.76 -16.91 -24.10
N GLU A 135 7.68 -16.34 -22.89
CA GLU A 135 7.86 -17.08 -21.62
C GLU A 135 6.73 -18.06 -21.30
N ALA A 136 5.51 -17.76 -21.76
CA ALA A 136 4.39 -18.69 -21.76
C ALA A 136 3.74 -18.64 -23.14
N ILE A 137 3.43 -19.80 -23.69
CA ILE A 137 2.84 -19.96 -25.02
C ILE A 137 1.77 -21.04 -24.96
N THR A 138 0.69 -20.91 -25.73
CA THR A 138 -0.27 -22.01 -25.83
C THR A 138 0.29 -23.17 -26.64
N VAL A 139 -0.12 -24.40 -26.34
CA VAL A 139 0.30 -25.59 -27.11
C VAL A 139 0.02 -25.43 -28.60
N LYS A 140 -1.10 -24.79 -28.96
CA LYS A 140 -1.45 -24.43 -30.34
C LYS A 140 -0.41 -23.52 -30.99
N GLU A 141 -0.14 -22.37 -30.38
CA GLU A 141 0.81 -21.39 -30.91
C GLU A 141 2.23 -21.93 -30.95
N PHE A 142 2.61 -22.76 -29.98
CA PHE A 142 3.90 -23.44 -29.95
C PHE A 142 4.04 -24.40 -31.13
N SER A 143 3.01 -25.19 -31.41
CA SER A 143 2.97 -26.12 -32.54
C SER A 143 3.05 -25.38 -33.89
N GLU A 144 2.31 -24.28 -34.02
CA GLU A 144 2.33 -23.44 -35.22
C GLU A 144 3.70 -22.78 -35.46
N LYS A 145 4.36 -22.27 -34.40
CA LYS A 145 5.68 -21.64 -34.50
C LYS A 145 6.81 -22.61 -34.76
N THR A 146 6.74 -23.80 -34.19
CA THR A 146 7.75 -24.86 -34.38
C THR A 146 7.51 -25.71 -35.62
N GLY A 147 6.35 -25.54 -36.28
CA GLY A 147 5.93 -26.36 -37.42
C GLY A 147 5.59 -27.81 -37.04
N LEU A 148 5.42 -28.10 -35.75
CA LEU A 148 5.08 -29.41 -35.22
C LEU A 148 3.56 -29.63 -35.26
N ASN A 149 3.14 -30.89 -35.35
CA ASN A 149 1.73 -31.24 -35.27
C ASN A 149 1.28 -31.14 -33.79
N PRO A 150 0.18 -30.40 -33.47
CA PRO A 150 -0.32 -30.26 -32.10
C PRO A 150 -0.53 -31.57 -31.35
N VAL A 151 -0.95 -32.63 -32.05
CA VAL A 151 -1.15 -33.97 -31.45
C VAL A 151 0.17 -34.56 -30.97
N LYS A 152 1.27 -34.33 -31.70
CA LYS A 152 2.60 -34.81 -31.31
C LYS A 152 3.16 -34.04 -30.11
N VAL A 153 2.92 -32.73 -30.07
CA VAL A 153 3.33 -31.89 -28.94
C VAL A 153 2.59 -32.29 -27.66
N ILE A 154 1.28 -32.52 -27.76
CA ILE A 154 0.47 -33.01 -26.63
C ILE A 154 0.95 -34.40 -26.18
N GLY A 155 1.25 -35.29 -27.12
CA GLY A 155 1.77 -36.63 -26.81
C GLY A 155 3.11 -36.59 -26.04
N GLU A 156 4.00 -35.66 -26.38
CA GLU A 156 5.29 -35.51 -25.69
C GLU A 156 5.16 -34.84 -24.32
N LEU A 157 4.24 -33.86 -24.19
CA LEU A 157 3.85 -33.31 -22.90
C LEU A 157 3.36 -34.41 -21.95
N MET A 158 2.53 -35.33 -22.44
CA MET A 158 2.01 -36.44 -21.65
C MET A 158 3.10 -37.43 -21.22
N LYS A 159 4.09 -37.73 -22.08
CA LYS A 159 5.23 -38.58 -21.71
C LYS A 159 6.10 -37.94 -20.62
N ASN A 160 6.21 -36.62 -20.64
CA ASN A 160 6.87 -35.83 -19.60
C ASN A 160 5.97 -35.59 -18.37
N GLY A 161 4.81 -36.26 -18.27
CA GLY A 161 3.93 -36.24 -17.11
C GLY A 161 2.96 -35.06 -17.05
N ILE A 162 2.85 -34.26 -18.11
CA ILE A 162 2.01 -33.06 -18.17
C ILE A 162 0.78 -33.35 -19.04
N LEU A 163 -0.39 -33.40 -18.40
CA LEU A 163 -1.67 -33.47 -19.11
C LEU A 163 -2.03 -32.07 -19.61
N ALA A 164 -2.00 -31.88 -20.94
CA ALA A 164 -2.26 -30.60 -21.58
C ALA A 164 -3.25 -30.73 -22.75
N ASN A 165 -4.12 -29.73 -22.92
CA ASN A 165 -4.96 -29.58 -24.11
C ASN A 165 -4.38 -28.52 -25.08
N ILE A 166 -4.96 -28.39 -26.29
CA ILE A 166 -4.43 -27.52 -27.35
C ILE A 166 -4.36 -26.03 -26.96
N ASN A 167 -5.23 -25.57 -26.05
CA ASN A 167 -5.30 -24.18 -25.61
C ASN A 167 -4.54 -23.94 -24.30
N GLN A 168 -3.93 -24.98 -23.72
CA GLN A 168 -3.23 -24.89 -22.46
C GLN A 168 -1.93 -24.09 -22.63
N MET A 169 -1.64 -23.21 -21.68
CA MET A 169 -0.35 -22.51 -21.65
C MET A 169 0.72 -23.41 -21.06
N ILE A 170 1.88 -23.40 -21.73
CA ILE A 170 3.12 -24.03 -21.29
C ILE A 170 4.19 -22.95 -21.13
N ASP A 171 5.03 -23.09 -20.12
CA ASP A 171 6.15 -22.18 -19.89
C ASP A 171 7.34 -22.50 -20.81
N PHE A 172 8.29 -21.57 -20.90
CA PHE A 172 9.47 -21.71 -21.77
C PHE A 172 10.30 -22.94 -21.42
N GLU A 173 10.42 -23.28 -20.14
CA GLU A 173 11.22 -24.42 -19.69
C GLU A 173 10.61 -25.73 -20.16
N THR A 174 9.29 -25.90 -19.99
CA THR A 174 8.57 -27.06 -20.52
C THR A 174 8.62 -27.09 -22.05
N ALA A 175 8.40 -25.96 -22.71
CA ALA A 175 8.48 -25.84 -24.17
C ALA A 175 9.88 -26.19 -24.71
N SER A 176 10.94 -25.80 -23.99
CA SER A 176 12.33 -26.10 -24.34
C SER A 176 12.66 -27.59 -24.21
N ILE A 177 12.14 -28.26 -23.19
CA ILE A 177 12.32 -29.71 -23.02
C ILE A 177 11.68 -30.45 -24.21
N ILE A 178 10.45 -30.09 -24.56
CA ILE A 178 9.75 -30.72 -25.69
C ILE A 178 10.45 -30.41 -27.01
N ALA A 179 10.93 -29.18 -27.21
CA ALA A 179 11.63 -28.81 -28.43
C ALA A 179 12.96 -29.54 -28.61
N ASP A 180 13.68 -29.84 -27.52
CA ASP A 180 14.94 -30.58 -27.57
C ASP A 180 14.73 -32.02 -28.07
N ASP A 181 13.64 -32.67 -27.65
CA ASP A 181 13.23 -34.00 -28.13
C ASP A 181 12.98 -34.02 -29.65
N PHE A 182 12.55 -32.88 -30.22
CA PHE A 182 12.35 -32.69 -31.66
C PHE A 182 13.55 -32.04 -32.37
N LYS A 183 14.67 -31.82 -31.68
CA LYS A 183 15.90 -31.16 -32.19
C LYS A 183 15.64 -29.74 -32.72
N ILE A 184 14.76 -29.01 -32.07
CA ILE A 184 14.44 -27.61 -32.35
C ILE A 184 15.09 -26.75 -31.26
N GLU A 185 15.91 -25.80 -31.66
CA GLU A 185 16.57 -24.90 -30.71
C GLU A 185 15.68 -23.67 -30.47
N LEU A 186 15.22 -23.50 -29.22
CA LEU A 186 14.38 -22.37 -28.85
C LEU A 186 15.22 -21.21 -28.31
N LYS A 187 15.03 -20.03 -28.89
CA LYS A 187 15.52 -18.78 -28.30
C LYS A 187 14.41 -18.06 -27.57
N ARG A 188 14.71 -17.58 -26.36
CA ARG A 188 13.78 -16.71 -25.62
C ARG A 188 13.61 -15.42 -26.42
N LYS A 189 12.38 -15.14 -26.85
CA LYS A 189 12.06 -13.84 -27.44
C LYS A 189 12.12 -12.80 -26.32
N ARG A 190 13.22 -12.03 -26.26
CA ARG A 190 13.33 -10.84 -25.42
C ARG A 190 12.40 -9.79 -26.03
N LEU A 191 11.16 -9.77 -25.56
CA LEU A 191 10.27 -8.63 -25.79
C LEU A 191 10.89 -7.44 -25.05
N GLU A 192 10.98 -6.29 -25.74
CA GLU A 192 11.23 -4.98 -25.14
C GLU A 192 10.38 -4.85 -23.85
N ALA A 193 11.02 -4.51 -22.72
CA ALA A 193 10.45 -4.24 -21.39
C ALA A 193 9.03 -4.79 -21.14
N LYS A 194 8.92 -5.91 -20.42
CA LYS A 194 7.62 -6.54 -20.15
C LYS A 194 6.79 -5.69 -19.17
N ALA A 195 5.47 -5.81 -19.29
CA ALA A 195 4.50 -5.31 -18.30
C ALA A 195 4.82 -5.75 -16.86
N GLU A 196 5.40 -6.95 -16.69
CA GLU A 196 5.83 -7.50 -15.41
C GLU A 196 7.06 -6.79 -14.81
N ASP A 197 7.95 -6.23 -15.65
CA ASP A 197 9.13 -5.47 -15.20
C ASP A 197 8.72 -4.09 -14.65
N ILE A 198 7.73 -3.46 -15.29
CA ILE A 198 7.09 -2.22 -14.81
C ILE A 198 6.34 -2.50 -13.50
N LEU A 199 5.60 -3.60 -13.44
CA LEU A 199 4.81 -4.00 -12.26
C LEU A 199 5.69 -4.35 -11.05
N SER A 200 6.83 -5.02 -11.28
CA SER A 200 7.77 -5.42 -10.22
C SER A 200 8.65 -4.27 -9.71
N GLY A 201 8.61 -3.09 -10.35
CA GLY A 201 9.39 -1.92 -9.94
C GLY A 201 10.91 -2.13 -10.09
N ASN A 202 11.33 -3.09 -10.92
CA ASN A 202 12.73 -3.51 -10.99
C ASN A 202 13.51 -2.60 -11.95
N LEU A 203 13.69 -1.36 -11.50
CA LEU A 203 14.37 -0.28 -12.22
C LEU A 203 15.73 -0.73 -12.80
N GLU A 204 16.46 -1.60 -12.09
CA GLU A 204 17.76 -2.10 -12.48
C GLU A 204 17.76 -2.88 -13.81
N MET A 205 16.68 -3.62 -14.12
CA MET A 205 16.58 -4.39 -15.36
C MET A 205 16.26 -3.50 -16.56
N LEU A 206 15.43 -2.47 -16.35
CA LEU A 206 15.10 -1.46 -17.36
C LEU A 206 16.31 -0.56 -17.69
N LEU A 207 17.19 -0.31 -16.72
CA LEU A 207 18.40 0.50 -16.89
C LEU A 207 19.54 -0.22 -17.64
N ARG A 208 19.56 -1.56 -17.64
CA ARG A 208 20.62 -2.38 -18.27
C ARG A 208 20.53 -2.50 -19.80
N GLU A 209 19.46 -2.01 -20.41
CA GLU A 209 19.32 -2.00 -21.87
C GLU A 209 20.10 -0.83 -22.51
N GLY A 210 21.24 -1.13 -23.12
CA GLY A 210 21.97 -0.18 -23.95
C GLY A 210 23.36 -0.71 -24.34
N ASP A 211 23.82 -0.39 -25.55
CA ASP A 211 25.21 -0.59 -25.91
C ASP A 211 26.10 0.30 -25.03
N GLU A 212 27.20 -0.23 -24.50
CA GLU A 212 28.14 0.52 -23.64
C GLU A 212 28.67 1.81 -24.31
N ARG A 213 28.59 1.87 -25.65
CA ARG A 213 29.03 2.99 -26.48
C ARG A 213 28.13 4.23 -26.39
N ASP A 214 26.86 4.04 -26.06
CA ASP A 214 25.87 5.13 -25.98
C ASP A 214 25.74 5.72 -24.57
N LEU A 215 26.50 5.18 -23.61
CA LEU A 215 26.51 5.63 -22.22
C LEU A 215 27.30 6.93 -22.07
N VAL A 216 26.61 7.99 -21.64
CA VAL A 216 27.23 9.28 -21.30
C VAL A 216 27.22 9.49 -19.79
N VAL A 217 28.20 10.25 -19.29
CA VAL A 217 28.23 10.65 -17.88
C VAL A 217 27.03 11.53 -17.58
N ARG A 218 26.29 11.20 -16.53
CA ARG A 218 25.14 11.97 -16.06
C ARG A 218 25.40 12.64 -14.71
N PRO A 219 24.63 13.68 -14.36
CA PRO A 219 24.67 14.28 -13.02
C PRO A 219 24.41 13.26 -11.90
N PRO A 220 25.10 13.34 -10.75
CA PRO A 220 24.76 12.57 -9.58
C PRO A 220 23.41 12.99 -8.99
N ILE A 221 22.60 12.00 -8.63
CA ILE A 221 21.37 12.17 -7.87
C ILE A 221 21.70 11.93 -6.41
N VAL A 222 21.44 12.92 -5.57
CA VAL A 222 21.84 12.96 -4.17
C VAL A 222 20.62 13.12 -3.29
N THR A 223 20.47 12.29 -2.27
CA THR A 223 19.41 12.48 -1.26
C THR A 223 20.01 12.90 0.06
N ILE A 224 19.27 13.70 0.82
CA ILE A 224 19.66 14.13 2.16
C ILE A 224 18.78 13.44 3.19
N MET A 225 19.43 12.75 4.13
CA MET A 225 18.78 12.00 5.20
C MET A 225 19.36 12.37 6.58
N GLY A 226 18.64 12.03 7.64
CA GLY A 226 19.06 12.31 9.02
C GLY A 226 17.89 12.57 9.96
N HIS A 227 18.18 12.84 11.23
CA HIS A 227 17.17 13.12 12.25
C HIS A 227 16.43 14.45 12.02
N VAL A 228 15.25 14.57 12.63
CA VAL A 228 14.49 15.83 12.71
C VAL A 228 15.38 16.90 13.38
N ASP A 229 15.25 18.16 12.97
CA ASP A 229 16.03 19.30 13.51
C ASP A 229 17.56 19.25 13.38
N HIS A 230 18.11 18.27 12.66
CA HIS A 230 19.52 18.28 12.26
C HIS A 230 19.84 19.28 11.14
N GLY A 231 18.84 20.02 10.64
CA GLY A 231 19.01 21.09 9.68
C GLY A 231 19.16 20.63 8.23
N LYS A 232 18.54 19.51 7.83
CA LYS A 232 18.51 19.01 6.44
C LYS A 232 17.93 20.03 5.47
N THR A 233 16.71 20.49 5.72
CA THR A 233 16.02 21.50 4.91
C THR A 233 16.86 22.78 4.85
N LYS A 234 17.35 23.25 6.01
CA LYS A 234 18.21 24.44 6.06
C LYS A 234 19.52 24.30 5.27
N LEU A 235 20.11 23.10 5.24
CA LEU A 235 21.29 22.81 4.42
C LEU A 235 20.94 22.87 2.93
N LEU A 236 19.81 22.28 2.52
CA LEU A 236 19.32 22.36 1.15
C LEU A 236 19.00 23.81 0.74
N ASP A 237 18.36 24.57 1.63
CA ASP A 237 18.05 26.00 1.50
C ASP A 237 19.32 26.82 1.23
N ALA A 238 20.36 26.60 2.03
CA ALA A 238 21.66 27.23 1.85
C ALA A 238 22.34 26.81 0.53
N ILE A 239 22.21 25.55 0.12
CA ILE A 239 22.75 25.04 -1.15
C ILE A 239 22.04 25.66 -2.36
N ARG A 240 20.73 25.89 -2.27
CA ARG A 240 19.90 26.39 -3.37
C ARG A 240 19.71 27.91 -3.37
N GLU A 241 20.34 28.61 -2.44
CA GLU A 241 20.22 30.06 -2.24
C GLU A 241 18.76 30.55 -2.12
N THR A 242 17.87 29.76 -1.54
CA THR A 242 16.47 30.16 -1.29
C THR A 242 15.98 29.63 0.05
N ASP A 243 14.95 30.25 0.63
CA ASP A 243 14.46 29.97 1.99
C ASP A 243 13.05 29.36 1.93
N VAL A 244 12.96 28.03 1.92
CA VAL A 244 11.72 27.24 1.86
C VAL A 244 11.37 26.74 3.25
N ALA A 245 12.36 26.46 4.10
CA ALA A 245 12.18 26.08 5.49
C ALA A 245 11.34 27.13 6.25
N SER A 246 11.50 28.43 5.96
CA SER A 246 10.68 29.48 6.58
C SER A 246 9.26 29.56 6.02
N THR A 247 9.04 29.08 4.79
CA THR A 247 7.72 29.12 4.12
C THR A 247 6.86 27.89 4.38
N GLU A 248 7.48 26.76 4.74
CA GLU A 248 6.76 25.53 5.08
C GLU A 248 6.15 25.59 6.49
N ALA A 249 4.91 25.13 6.60
CA ALA A 249 4.20 25.09 7.88
C ALA A 249 4.94 24.21 8.90
N GLY A 250 5.27 24.79 10.05
CA GLY A 250 6.03 24.11 11.11
C GLY A 250 7.53 24.07 10.91
N GLY A 251 8.07 24.70 9.85
CA GLY A 251 9.51 24.78 9.62
C GLY A 251 10.19 23.47 9.21
N ILE A 252 9.41 22.50 8.70
CA ILE A 252 9.88 21.15 8.36
C ILE A 252 9.46 20.73 6.94
N THR A 253 10.36 20.01 6.26
CA THR A 253 10.05 19.35 4.97
C THR A 253 9.01 18.25 5.19
N GLN A 254 7.84 18.40 4.55
CA GLN A 254 6.75 17.40 4.59
C GLN A 254 6.48 16.75 3.21
N HIS A 255 7.04 17.31 2.13
CA HIS A 255 6.92 16.80 0.75
C HIS A 255 8.28 16.38 0.20
N ILE A 256 8.30 15.47 -0.78
CA ILE A 256 9.55 15.12 -1.46
C ILE A 256 9.81 16.14 -2.57
N GLY A 257 10.81 16.99 -2.37
CA GLY A 257 11.27 17.93 -3.38
C GLY A 257 12.37 17.34 -4.25
N ALA A 258 12.43 17.69 -5.53
CA ALA A 258 13.58 17.41 -6.37
C ALA A 258 14.01 18.67 -7.15
N TYR A 259 15.30 18.99 -7.10
CA TYR A 259 15.85 20.17 -7.74
C TYR A 259 17.26 19.93 -8.27
N GLN A 260 17.75 20.83 -9.12
CA GLN A 260 19.08 20.70 -9.70
C GLN A 260 19.86 22.01 -9.51
N ILE A 261 21.12 21.90 -9.11
CA ILE A 261 22.06 23.03 -9.02
C ILE A 261 23.23 22.80 -9.97
N GLU A 262 23.99 23.85 -10.20
CA GLU A 262 25.23 23.79 -10.98
C GLU A 262 26.41 24.28 -10.13
N LYS A 263 27.47 23.47 -10.07
CA LYS A 263 28.73 23.78 -9.39
C LYS A 263 29.88 23.49 -10.35
N ASN A 264 30.71 24.50 -10.62
CA ASN A 264 31.88 24.39 -11.50
C ASN A 264 31.54 23.83 -12.90
N GLY A 265 30.40 24.21 -13.48
CA GLY A 265 29.94 23.72 -14.79
C GLY A 265 29.37 22.29 -14.77
N ARG A 266 29.26 21.66 -13.60
CA ARG A 266 28.67 20.32 -13.41
C ARG A 266 27.38 20.41 -12.62
N LYS A 267 26.38 19.64 -13.04
CA LYS A 267 25.07 19.62 -12.39
C LYS A 267 25.04 18.59 -11.27
N ILE A 268 24.28 18.88 -10.22
CA ILE A 268 23.98 17.95 -9.12
C ILE A 268 22.47 18.00 -8.89
N THR A 269 21.83 16.83 -8.86
CA THR A 269 20.40 16.72 -8.62
C THR A 269 20.17 16.31 -7.17
N PHE A 270 19.37 17.08 -6.43
CA PHE A 270 19.02 16.79 -5.04
C PHE A 270 17.59 16.28 -4.93
N ILE A 271 17.39 15.28 -4.08
CA ILE A 271 16.10 14.81 -3.58
C ILE A 271 16.01 15.15 -2.10
N ASP A 272 15.09 16.03 -1.74
CA ASP A 272 14.79 16.37 -0.35
C ASP A 272 13.79 15.35 0.21
N THR A 273 14.15 14.63 1.28
CA THR A 273 13.26 13.66 1.92
C THR A 273 12.85 14.11 3.32
N PRO A 274 11.56 13.98 3.69
CA PRO A 274 11.10 14.31 5.03
C PRO A 274 11.82 13.52 6.13
N GLY A 275 12.15 14.22 7.23
CA GLY A 275 12.92 13.68 8.35
C GLY A 275 12.13 12.89 9.40
N HIS A 276 10.81 12.94 9.37
CA HIS A 276 9.96 12.35 10.41
C HIS A 276 9.70 10.86 10.16
N GLU A 277 9.70 10.06 11.22
CA GLU A 277 9.32 8.63 11.24
C GLU A 277 8.08 8.27 10.37
N ALA A 278 7.02 9.08 10.38
CA ALA A 278 5.82 8.90 9.56
C ALA A 278 6.11 8.75 8.05
N PHE A 279 7.26 9.26 7.59
CA PHE A 279 7.71 9.24 6.21
C PHE A 279 8.86 8.25 5.95
N ALA A 280 9.02 7.21 6.79
CA ALA A 280 10.05 6.18 6.58
C ALA A 280 9.98 5.53 5.19
N ALA A 281 8.78 5.22 4.71
CA ALA A 281 8.56 4.68 3.37
C ALA A 281 9.02 5.63 2.25
N MET A 282 9.02 6.94 2.48
CA MET A 282 9.56 7.92 1.53
C MET A 282 11.09 7.91 1.53
N ARG A 283 11.72 7.81 2.71
CA ARG A 283 13.18 7.71 2.82
C ARG A 283 13.71 6.46 2.13
N ALA A 284 13.11 5.30 2.38
CA ALA A 284 13.50 4.05 1.74
C ALA A 284 13.43 4.13 0.21
N ARG A 285 12.41 4.80 -0.34
CA ARG A 285 12.30 5.06 -1.78
C ARG A 285 13.36 6.06 -2.26
N GLY A 286 13.58 7.14 -1.52
CA GLY A 286 14.62 8.12 -1.80
C GLY A 286 15.99 7.46 -1.94
N ALA A 287 16.39 6.61 -0.99
CA ALA A 287 17.67 5.89 -1.04
C ALA A 287 17.84 5.07 -2.33
N LYS A 288 16.79 4.35 -2.77
CA LYS A 288 16.85 3.49 -3.96
C LYS A 288 16.97 4.23 -5.28
N ILE A 289 16.53 5.49 -5.33
CA ILE A 289 16.52 6.30 -6.55
C ILE A 289 17.82 7.11 -6.71
N THR A 290 18.63 7.20 -5.65
CA THR A 290 19.81 8.07 -5.59
C THR A 290 21.12 7.32 -5.76
N ASP A 291 22.10 8.04 -6.29
CA ASP A 291 23.46 7.55 -6.49
C ASP A 291 24.35 7.82 -5.25
N ILE A 292 24.01 8.83 -4.43
CA ILE A 292 24.75 9.20 -3.22
C ILE A 292 23.76 9.62 -2.11
N VAL A 293 24.01 9.20 -0.87
CA VAL A 293 23.27 9.65 0.31
C VAL A 293 24.13 10.60 1.15
N ILE A 294 23.60 11.79 1.48
CA ILE A 294 24.16 12.67 2.48
C ILE A 294 23.45 12.42 3.82
N LEU A 295 24.19 11.93 4.81
CA LEU A 295 23.72 11.76 6.18
C LEU A 295 24.04 13.02 7.00
N VAL A 296 23.01 13.78 7.36
CA VAL A 296 23.15 15.01 8.15
C VAL A 296 23.05 14.69 9.64
N VAL A 297 24.12 14.99 10.36
CA VAL A 297 24.23 14.77 11.81
C VAL A 297 24.56 16.09 12.47
N ALA A 298 23.74 16.54 13.42
CA ALA A 298 24.01 17.78 14.12
C ALA A 298 25.16 17.60 15.12
N ALA A 299 26.08 18.56 15.14
CA ALA A 299 27.31 18.45 15.92
C ALA A 299 27.08 18.62 17.44
N ASP A 300 25.96 19.25 17.83
CA ASP A 300 25.51 19.43 19.21
C ASP A 300 24.78 18.19 19.76
N GLU A 301 24.02 17.49 18.92
CA GLU A 301 23.20 16.34 19.34
C GLU A 301 23.85 14.98 19.10
N GLY A 302 24.64 14.84 18.04
CA GLY A 302 25.25 13.57 17.62
C GLY A 302 24.26 12.59 16.99
N VAL A 303 24.57 11.30 17.08
CA VAL A 303 23.77 10.23 16.44
C VAL A 303 22.47 9.97 17.21
N LYS A 304 21.34 9.96 16.50
CA LYS A 304 19.98 9.72 17.03
C LYS A 304 19.34 8.49 16.38
N PRO A 305 18.24 7.92 16.93
CA PRO A 305 17.59 6.74 16.37
C PRO A 305 17.22 6.87 14.87
N GLN A 306 16.68 8.00 14.44
CA GLN A 306 16.33 8.25 13.03
C GLN A 306 17.57 8.42 12.14
N THR A 307 18.72 8.76 12.72
CA THR A 307 20.02 8.75 12.00
C THR A 307 20.44 7.31 11.71
N LEU A 308 20.24 6.40 12.66
CA LEU A 308 20.51 4.96 12.48
C LEU A 308 19.56 4.34 11.46
N GLU A 309 18.29 4.71 11.49
CA GLU A 309 17.30 4.29 10.50
C GLU A 309 17.69 4.75 9.09
N ALA A 310 18.04 6.03 8.92
CA ALA A 310 18.54 6.57 7.65
C ALA A 310 19.81 5.86 7.17
N LEU A 311 20.73 5.55 8.09
CA LEU A 311 21.95 4.79 7.80
C LEU A 311 21.62 3.37 7.30
N ASN A 312 20.65 2.70 7.93
CA ASN A 312 20.23 1.36 7.50
C ASN A 312 19.62 1.38 6.10
N HIS A 313 18.76 2.35 5.78
CA HIS A 313 18.21 2.47 4.43
C HIS A 313 19.28 2.72 3.36
N ALA A 314 20.28 3.55 3.67
CA ALA A 314 21.39 3.80 2.76
C ALA A 314 22.25 2.54 2.55
N LYS A 315 22.51 1.77 3.62
CA LYS A 315 23.24 0.50 3.55
C LYS A 315 22.46 -0.58 2.79
N GLU A 316 21.16 -0.70 3.01
CA GLU A 316 20.27 -1.63 2.30
C GLU A 316 20.18 -1.32 0.81
N ALA A 317 20.28 -0.04 0.44
CA ALA A 317 20.30 0.39 -0.95
C ALA A 317 21.69 0.30 -1.60
N GLU A 318 22.72 -0.09 -0.85
CA GLU A 318 24.12 -0.19 -1.30
C GLU A 318 24.69 1.12 -1.88
N VAL A 319 24.20 2.27 -1.41
CA VAL A 319 24.57 3.59 -1.93
C VAL A 319 25.72 4.20 -1.12
N PRO A 320 26.74 4.82 -1.76
CA PRO A 320 27.78 5.58 -1.08
C PRO A 320 27.23 6.65 -0.13
N ILE A 321 27.82 6.74 1.07
CA ILE A 321 27.37 7.65 2.13
C ILE A 321 28.44 8.73 2.37
N ILE A 322 28.02 9.99 2.29
CA ILE A 322 28.77 11.16 2.73
C ILE A 322 28.12 11.70 4.00
N VAL A 323 28.89 11.98 5.05
CA VAL A 323 28.34 12.56 6.28
C VAL A 323 28.55 14.07 6.27
N ALA A 324 27.48 14.83 6.48
CA ALA A 324 27.53 16.26 6.74
C ALA A 324 27.32 16.52 8.23
N ILE A 325 28.38 16.90 8.94
CA ILE A 325 28.33 17.25 10.37
C ILE A 325 27.89 18.71 10.46
N ASN A 326 26.60 18.94 10.71
CA ASN A 326 25.97 20.26 10.63
C ASN A 326 25.99 21.02 11.97
N LYS A 327 25.66 22.31 11.92
CA LYS A 327 25.59 23.26 13.05
C LYS A 327 26.94 23.59 13.68
N ILE A 328 28.05 23.59 12.92
CA ILE A 328 29.40 23.94 13.43
C ILE A 328 29.54 25.40 13.92
N ASP A 329 28.50 26.21 13.73
CA ASP A 329 28.41 27.60 14.19
C ASP A 329 28.07 27.76 15.68
N LYS A 330 27.57 26.71 16.35
CA LYS A 330 27.26 26.76 17.79
C LYS A 330 28.52 26.70 18.66
N GLU A 331 28.42 27.25 19.86
CA GLU A 331 29.43 27.11 20.91
C GLU A 331 29.40 25.68 21.51
N ASP A 332 30.51 25.21 22.08
CA ASP A 332 30.66 23.89 22.72
C ASP A 332 30.41 22.65 21.83
N ILE A 333 30.85 22.69 20.57
CA ILE A 333 30.75 21.56 19.65
C ILE A 333 31.96 20.64 19.73
N ASN A 334 31.72 19.33 19.68
CA ASN A 334 32.76 18.32 19.56
C ASN A 334 32.54 17.44 18.32
N ILE A 335 33.24 17.78 17.23
CA ILE A 335 33.18 17.04 15.97
C ILE A 335 33.74 15.61 16.15
N ASP A 336 34.82 15.45 16.90
CA ASP A 336 35.46 14.15 17.11
C ASP A 336 34.55 13.17 17.86
N ARG A 337 33.72 13.66 18.78
CA ARG A 337 32.69 12.85 19.43
C ARG A 337 31.69 12.30 18.41
N VAL A 338 31.23 13.12 17.46
CA VAL A 338 30.29 12.66 16.42
C VAL A 338 30.97 11.67 15.47
N LYS A 339 32.22 11.92 15.08
CA LYS A 339 33.03 10.99 14.29
C LYS A 339 33.17 9.63 15.00
N ALA A 340 33.45 9.62 16.30
CA ALA A 340 33.54 8.40 17.10
C ALA A 340 32.21 7.62 17.13
N GLN A 341 31.08 8.31 17.37
CA GLN A 341 29.76 7.69 17.37
C GLN A 341 29.41 7.08 16.01
N LEU A 342 29.76 7.73 14.90
CA LEU A 342 29.52 7.20 13.55
C LEU A 342 30.46 6.04 13.20
N ALA A 343 31.71 6.08 13.67
CA ALA A 343 32.66 4.99 13.53
C ALA A 343 32.16 3.70 14.22
N GLU A 344 31.54 3.82 15.40
CA GLU A 344 30.89 2.70 16.10
C GLU A 344 29.75 2.07 15.26
N GLN A 345 29.10 2.85 14.40
CA GLN A 345 28.05 2.37 13.49
C GLN A 345 28.59 1.88 12.14
N GLY A 346 29.92 1.76 12.01
CA GLY A 346 30.61 1.25 10.82
C GLY A 346 30.92 2.29 9.76
N LEU A 347 30.75 3.59 10.04
CA LEU A 347 31.17 4.68 9.16
C LEU A 347 32.53 5.22 9.62
N GLN A 348 33.61 4.64 9.12
CA GLN A 348 34.96 5.08 9.50
C GLN A 348 35.36 6.37 8.76
N PRO A 349 35.74 7.45 9.48
CA PRO A 349 36.15 8.72 8.88
C PRO A 349 37.42 8.58 8.03
N GLU A 350 37.47 9.28 6.90
CA GLU A 350 38.66 9.34 6.02
C GLU A 350 39.92 9.80 6.76
N ASP A 351 39.82 10.83 7.61
CA ASP A 351 40.95 11.35 8.41
C ASP A 351 41.57 10.31 9.36
N TRP A 352 40.82 9.25 9.69
CA TRP A 352 41.27 8.14 10.55
C TRP A 352 41.64 6.89 9.74
N GLY A 353 41.80 7.02 8.42
CA GLY A 353 42.12 5.92 7.50
C GLY A 353 40.90 5.12 7.02
N GLY A 354 39.69 5.63 7.24
CA GLY A 354 38.43 5.04 6.78
C GLY A 354 38.08 5.40 5.34
N LYS A 355 36.86 5.05 4.93
CA LYS A 355 36.32 5.31 3.57
C LYS A 355 35.20 6.36 3.54
N THR A 356 34.68 6.77 4.70
CA THR A 356 33.53 7.67 4.78
C THR A 356 34.01 9.11 4.86
N ILE A 357 33.60 9.92 3.88
CA ILE A 357 33.84 11.36 3.88
C ILE A 357 32.95 11.99 4.95
N MET A 358 33.55 12.72 5.89
CA MET A 358 32.83 13.45 6.94
C MET A 358 33.14 14.94 6.86
N ALA A 359 32.24 15.70 6.24
CA ALA A 359 32.40 17.12 6.00
C ALA A 359 31.74 17.95 7.12
N PRO A 360 32.48 18.78 7.86
CA PRO A 360 31.90 19.74 8.79
C PRO A 360 31.26 20.91 8.03
N VAL A 361 29.99 21.21 8.33
CA VAL A 361 29.21 22.25 7.64
C VAL A 361 28.38 23.09 8.62
N SER A 362 28.10 24.34 8.24
CA SER A 362 27.06 25.16 8.87
C SER A 362 26.05 25.58 7.82
N ALA A 363 24.83 25.08 7.96
CA ALA A 363 23.69 25.51 7.14
C ALA A 363 23.29 26.98 7.39
N VAL A 364 23.75 27.62 8.46
CA VAL A 364 23.42 29.01 8.79
C VAL A 364 24.42 29.97 8.17
N THR A 365 25.72 29.70 8.33
CA THR A 365 26.77 30.58 7.82
C THR A 365 27.20 30.24 6.39
N GLY A 366 26.81 29.06 5.90
CA GLY A 366 27.26 28.52 4.62
C GLY A 366 28.67 27.90 4.66
N ALA A 367 29.32 27.89 5.82
CA ALA A 367 30.65 27.32 5.97
C ALA A 367 30.66 25.83 5.63
N GLY A 368 31.67 25.38 4.88
CA GLY A 368 31.85 23.97 4.50
C GLY A 368 30.95 23.46 3.37
N ILE A 369 29.89 24.19 2.98
CA ILE A 369 28.99 23.78 1.89
C ILE A 369 29.72 23.68 0.54
N PRO A 370 30.58 24.63 0.12
CA PRO A 370 31.32 24.49 -1.13
C PRO A 370 32.19 23.23 -1.18
N MET A 371 32.84 22.90 -0.06
CA MET A 371 33.65 21.68 0.09
C MET A 371 32.77 20.43 0.00
N LEU A 372 31.61 20.41 0.66
CA LEU A 372 30.65 19.30 0.57
C LEU A 372 30.23 19.05 -0.89
N LEU A 373 29.93 20.09 -1.65
CA LEU A 373 29.57 19.96 -3.08
C LEU A 373 30.72 19.41 -3.94
N GLU A 374 31.96 19.81 -3.64
CA GLU A 374 33.16 19.26 -4.32
C GLU A 374 33.37 17.78 -4.00
N MET A 375 33.16 17.38 -2.73
CA MET A 375 33.26 15.97 -2.32
C MET A 375 32.20 15.10 -2.98
N ILE A 376 30.97 15.60 -3.16
CA ILE A 376 29.92 14.89 -3.91
C ILE A 376 30.37 14.62 -5.35
N LEU A 377 30.92 15.62 -6.03
CA LEU A 377 31.41 15.47 -7.40
C LEU A 377 32.59 14.50 -7.47
N LEU A 378 33.47 14.51 -6.47
CA LEU A 378 34.60 13.58 -6.38
C LEU A 378 34.14 12.13 -6.24
N VAL A 379 33.16 11.87 -5.36
CA VAL A 379 32.57 10.52 -5.21
C VAL A 379 31.93 10.07 -6.53
N ALA A 380 31.22 10.97 -7.22
CA ALA A 380 30.63 10.67 -8.52
C ALA A 380 31.67 10.43 -9.65
N ASP A 381 32.91 10.92 -9.50
CA ASP A 381 34.01 10.67 -10.43
C ASP A 381 34.73 9.34 -10.15
N MET A 382 34.72 8.88 -8.90
CA MET A 382 35.28 7.58 -8.53
C MET A 382 34.51 6.42 -9.13
N ASP A 383 33.17 6.54 -9.21
CA ASP A 383 32.29 5.60 -9.89
C ASP A 383 31.46 6.35 -10.94
N PRO A 384 31.93 6.46 -12.19
CA PRO A 384 31.32 7.32 -13.20
C PRO A 384 29.87 6.91 -13.48
N LEU A 385 28.95 7.73 -13.01
CA LEU A 385 27.52 7.55 -13.20
C LEU A 385 27.15 7.77 -14.67
N LYS A 386 26.65 6.71 -15.32
CA LYS A 386 26.32 6.73 -16.75
C LYS A 386 24.85 6.49 -17.01
N ALA A 387 24.34 7.06 -18.10
CA ALA A 387 23.04 6.73 -18.67
C ALA A 387 23.04 6.92 -20.18
N ASN A 388 22.11 6.27 -20.88
CA ASN A 388 21.93 6.44 -22.32
C ASN A 388 20.84 7.50 -22.57
N PRO A 389 21.15 8.67 -23.13
CA PRO A 389 20.18 9.72 -23.39
C PRO A 389 19.37 9.50 -24.68
N ASN A 390 19.82 8.60 -25.56
CA ASN A 390 19.29 8.40 -26.92
C ASN A 390 18.15 7.38 -27.00
N ARG A 391 17.85 6.69 -25.89
CA ARG A 391 16.75 5.72 -25.81
C ARG A 391 15.44 6.35 -25.30
N PRO A 392 14.29 5.67 -25.45
CA PRO A 392 13.04 6.09 -24.81
C PRO A 392 13.23 6.28 -23.30
N ALA A 393 12.64 7.34 -22.76
CA ALA A 393 12.86 7.70 -21.37
C ALA A 393 12.22 6.69 -20.41
N VAL A 394 12.97 6.39 -19.35
CA VAL A 394 12.47 5.72 -18.15
C VAL A 394 12.67 6.71 -17.00
N ALA A 395 11.59 6.98 -16.29
CA ALA A 395 11.59 7.93 -15.17
C ALA A 395 10.87 7.34 -13.97
N THR A 396 11.25 7.76 -12.77
CA THR A 396 10.61 7.32 -11.52
C THR A 396 9.75 8.45 -10.97
N VAL A 397 8.53 8.14 -10.55
CA VAL A 397 7.64 9.09 -9.88
C VAL A 397 8.16 9.37 -8.48
N VAL A 398 8.55 10.62 -8.23
CA VAL A 398 9.02 11.10 -6.93
C VAL A 398 7.83 11.53 -6.07
N GLU A 399 6.87 12.24 -6.66
CA GLU A 399 5.68 12.70 -5.98
C GLU A 399 4.53 12.91 -6.96
N SER A 400 3.29 12.77 -6.51
CA SER A 400 2.10 13.03 -7.33
C SER A 400 1.00 13.72 -6.52
N HIS A 401 0.27 14.61 -7.20
CA HIS A 401 -0.87 15.33 -6.64
C HIS A 401 -1.89 15.70 -7.72
N LEU A 402 -3.08 16.12 -7.29
CA LEU A 402 -4.13 16.60 -8.17
C LEU A 402 -4.15 18.12 -8.19
N ASP A 403 -3.82 18.72 -9.33
CA ASP A 403 -3.90 20.16 -9.55
C ASP A 403 -5.26 20.53 -10.18
N LYS A 404 -5.86 21.65 -9.74
CA LYS A 404 -7.18 22.08 -10.24
C LYS A 404 -7.18 22.50 -11.70
N SER A 405 -6.05 23.02 -12.18
CA SER A 405 -5.91 23.57 -13.53
C SER A 405 -5.30 22.58 -14.51
N MET A 406 -4.37 21.75 -14.03
CA MET A 406 -3.60 20.81 -14.86
C MET A 406 -4.06 19.36 -14.75
N GLY A 407 -4.96 19.04 -13.80
CA GLY A 407 -5.38 17.67 -13.52
C GLY A 407 -4.29 16.90 -12.77
N PRO A 408 -4.12 15.59 -13.04
CA PRO A 408 -3.06 14.79 -12.43
C PRO A 408 -1.67 15.31 -12.80
N VAL A 409 -0.88 15.63 -11.77
CA VAL A 409 0.49 16.13 -11.89
C VAL A 409 1.43 15.19 -11.15
N ALA A 410 2.56 14.90 -11.75
CA ALA A 410 3.62 14.10 -11.15
C ALA A 410 4.97 14.81 -11.27
N THR A 411 5.72 14.83 -10.17
CA THR A 411 7.15 15.14 -10.15
C THR A 411 7.88 13.84 -10.42
N VAL A 412 8.67 13.80 -11.49
CA VAL A 412 9.37 12.61 -11.95
C VAL A 412 10.86 12.90 -12.09
N LEU A 413 11.68 11.89 -11.83
CA LEU A 413 13.10 11.93 -12.04
C LEU A 413 13.45 11.03 -13.23
N VAL A 414 14.02 11.62 -14.28
CA VAL A 414 14.44 10.85 -15.46
C VAL A 414 15.66 10.00 -15.10
N ASN A 415 15.54 8.68 -15.12
CA ASN A 415 16.66 7.78 -14.80
C ASN A 415 17.55 7.55 -16.02
N THR A 416 16.95 7.24 -17.18
CA THR A 416 17.65 7.08 -18.46
C THR A 416 16.77 7.52 -19.62
N GLY A 417 17.36 7.74 -20.80
CA GLY A 417 16.69 8.30 -21.96
C GLY A 417 16.39 9.79 -21.81
N THR A 418 15.72 10.36 -22.80
CA THR A 418 15.34 11.78 -22.78
C THR A 418 13.83 11.92 -22.89
N LEU A 419 13.19 12.46 -21.86
CA LEU A 419 11.74 12.69 -21.84
C LEU A 419 11.42 13.99 -22.57
N ARG A 420 10.40 13.99 -23.44
CA ARG A 420 10.00 15.14 -24.25
C ARG A 420 8.52 15.46 -24.10
N ILE A 421 8.15 16.71 -24.39
CA ILE A 421 6.74 17.08 -24.52
C ILE A 421 6.13 16.24 -25.67
N HIS A 422 4.88 15.81 -25.45
CA HIS A 422 4.09 14.95 -26.34
C HIS A 422 4.47 13.47 -26.40
N ASP A 423 5.46 13.03 -25.61
CA ASP A 423 5.76 11.62 -25.49
C ASP A 423 4.55 10.85 -24.92
N PRO A 424 4.15 9.73 -25.54
CA PRO A 424 3.19 8.81 -24.95
C PRO A 424 3.89 8.01 -23.85
N ILE A 425 3.27 7.99 -22.68
CA ILE A 425 3.85 7.40 -21.47
C ILE A 425 2.88 6.41 -20.83
N VAL A 426 3.45 5.35 -20.26
CA VAL A 426 2.77 4.37 -19.41
C VAL A 426 3.42 4.36 -18.03
N CYS A 427 2.61 4.24 -16.98
CA CYS A 427 3.02 4.28 -15.59
C CYS A 427 2.17 3.28 -14.80
N GLY A 428 2.61 2.03 -14.69
CA GLY A 428 1.77 0.97 -14.13
C GLY A 428 0.50 0.76 -14.96
N ASP A 429 -0.67 0.85 -14.32
CA ASP A 429 -2.01 0.76 -14.93
C ASP A 429 -2.52 2.10 -15.48
N ILE A 430 -1.71 3.15 -15.43
CA ILE A 430 -2.04 4.52 -15.84
C ILE A 430 -1.31 4.83 -17.15
N TYR A 431 -1.95 5.55 -18.05
CA TYR A 431 -1.32 5.96 -19.31
C TYR A 431 -1.70 7.39 -19.68
N GLY A 432 -0.90 8.00 -20.56
CA GLY A 432 -1.18 9.36 -20.98
C GLY A 432 -0.16 9.92 -21.94
N ARG A 433 -0.20 11.24 -22.07
CA ARG A 433 0.75 11.99 -22.90
C ARG A 433 1.27 13.16 -22.11
N VAL A 434 2.57 13.41 -22.16
CA VAL A 434 3.18 14.59 -21.55
C VAL A 434 2.65 15.85 -22.26
N LYS A 435 1.71 16.56 -21.63
CA LYS A 435 1.12 17.81 -22.15
C LYS A 435 1.91 19.03 -21.70
N ILE A 436 2.36 18.99 -20.45
CA ILE A 436 3.08 20.08 -19.79
C ILE A 436 4.30 19.44 -19.13
N MET A 437 5.45 20.08 -19.28
CA MET A 437 6.68 19.73 -18.57
C MET A 437 7.34 21.00 -18.05
N LYS A 438 7.59 21.05 -16.75
CA LYS A 438 8.20 22.21 -16.07
C LYS A 438 9.34 21.75 -15.16
N ASN A 439 10.37 22.55 -15.02
CA ASN A 439 11.42 22.32 -14.02
C ASN A 439 10.96 22.73 -12.61
N HIS A 440 11.83 22.55 -11.62
CA HIS A 440 11.60 22.94 -10.23
C HIS A 440 11.39 24.46 -10.04
N LEU A 441 11.90 25.30 -10.95
CA LEU A 441 11.68 26.76 -10.95
C LEU A 441 10.35 27.17 -11.62
N GLY A 442 9.57 26.21 -12.13
CA GLY A 442 8.31 26.48 -12.83
C GLY A 442 8.46 26.92 -14.29
N VAL A 443 9.68 26.92 -14.82
CA VAL A 443 9.99 27.22 -16.22
C VAL A 443 9.64 26.00 -17.08
N GLY A 444 8.96 26.23 -18.22
CA GLY A 444 8.63 25.17 -19.17
C GLY A 444 9.88 24.59 -19.82
N LEU A 445 9.90 23.26 -19.99
CA LEU A 445 10.97 22.52 -20.65
C LEU A 445 10.42 21.73 -21.83
N GLU A 446 11.12 21.72 -22.96
CA GLU A 446 10.76 20.87 -24.11
C GLU A 446 11.32 19.45 -24.02
N SER A 447 12.48 19.30 -23.37
CA SER A 447 13.13 18.01 -23.14
C SER A 447 13.81 17.96 -21.78
N ALA A 448 13.90 16.76 -21.22
CA ALA A 448 14.51 16.47 -19.93
C ALA A 448 15.47 15.27 -20.07
N PRO A 449 16.80 15.50 -20.03
CA PRO A 449 17.80 14.44 -20.10
C PRO A 449 17.90 13.65 -18.77
N PRO A 450 18.69 12.56 -18.73
CA PRO A 450 18.89 11.77 -17.51
C PRO A 450 19.32 12.60 -16.29
N ALA A 451 18.92 12.15 -15.10
CA ALA A 451 19.04 12.82 -13.80
C ALA A 451 18.34 14.18 -13.68
N THR A 452 17.47 14.57 -14.60
CA THR A 452 16.73 15.84 -14.50
C THR A 452 15.38 15.62 -13.80
N PRO A 453 15.09 16.35 -12.70
CA PRO A 453 13.76 16.33 -12.10
C PRO A 453 12.82 17.26 -12.86
N VAL A 454 11.68 16.74 -13.27
CA VAL A 454 10.66 17.49 -14.00
C VAL A 454 9.26 17.20 -13.49
N ARG A 455 8.41 18.23 -13.50
CA ARG A 455 7.00 18.11 -13.20
C ARG A 455 6.24 17.98 -14.50
N ILE A 456 5.50 16.88 -14.64
CA ILE A 456 4.72 16.55 -15.82
C ILE A 456 3.22 16.55 -15.51
N ALA A 457 2.42 16.86 -16.53
CA ALA A 457 0.97 16.70 -16.50
C ALA A 457 0.46 16.07 -17.80
N GLY A 458 -0.72 15.44 -17.73
CA GLY A 458 -1.37 14.82 -18.89
C GLY A 458 -1.55 13.30 -18.81
N LEU A 459 -1.33 12.72 -17.61
CA LEU A 459 -1.80 11.39 -17.23
C LEU A 459 -3.32 11.41 -16.99
N ASP A 460 -3.98 10.28 -17.20
CA ASP A 460 -5.40 10.07 -16.93
C ASP A 460 -5.73 10.02 -15.43
N ALA A 461 -4.84 9.45 -14.62
CA ALA A 461 -4.92 9.42 -13.16
C ALA A 461 -3.60 9.83 -12.47
N THR A 462 -3.65 10.04 -11.15
CA THR A 462 -2.46 10.34 -10.34
C THR A 462 -1.64 9.06 -10.14
N PRO A 463 -0.40 9.00 -10.63
CA PRO A 463 0.43 7.80 -10.49
C PRO A 463 0.87 7.56 -9.06
N GLY A 464 1.18 6.31 -8.73
CA GLY A 464 1.75 5.91 -7.46
C GLY A 464 3.14 6.51 -7.24
N VAL A 465 3.48 6.81 -5.99
CA VAL A 465 4.84 7.27 -5.66
C VAL A 465 5.81 6.10 -5.75
N GLY A 466 6.87 6.25 -6.54
CA GLY A 466 7.81 5.17 -6.87
C GLY A 466 7.45 4.36 -8.11
N ASP A 467 6.30 4.63 -8.75
CA ASP A 467 5.96 3.99 -10.02
C ASP A 467 6.97 4.39 -11.11
N ILE A 468 7.20 3.47 -12.04
CA ILE A 468 8.09 3.68 -13.17
C ILE A 468 7.26 4.15 -14.36
N ILE A 469 7.63 5.31 -14.88
CA ILE A 469 7.15 5.84 -16.16
C ILE A 469 8.07 5.34 -17.27
N GLN A 470 7.47 4.80 -18.32
CA GLN A 470 8.15 4.43 -19.54
C GLN A 470 7.55 5.17 -20.74
N VAL A 471 8.40 5.78 -21.55
CA VAL A 471 8.02 6.30 -22.87
C VAL A 471 7.89 5.13 -23.85
N VAL A 472 6.77 5.08 -24.56
CA VAL A 472 6.46 4.05 -25.55
C VAL A 472 6.37 4.65 -26.96
N LYS A 473 6.15 3.83 -27.99
CA LYS A 473 6.15 4.32 -29.39
C LYS A 473 4.84 5.01 -29.75
N SER A 474 3.72 4.57 -29.18
CA SER A 474 2.39 5.10 -29.50
C SER A 474 1.45 5.11 -28.28
N MET A 475 0.37 5.90 -28.36
CA MET A 475 -0.70 5.89 -27.34
C MET A 475 -1.44 4.54 -27.28
N GLU A 476 -1.52 3.83 -28.41
CA GLU A 476 -2.15 2.51 -28.47
C GLU A 476 -1.33 1.48 -27.70
N GLU A 477 0.00 1.51 -27.85
CA GLU A 477 0.91 0.68 -27.06
C GLU A 477 0.83 1.02 -25.56
N ALA A 478 0.75 2.32 -25.21
CA ALA A 478 0.60 2.76 -23.83
C ALA A 478 -0.66 2.18 -23.18
N HIS A 479 -1.79 2.25 -23.90
CA HIS A 479 -3.06 1.74 -23.44
C HIS A 479 -3.05 0.21 -23.26
N GLN A 480 -2.53 -0.53 -24.25
CA GLN A 480 -2.44 -2.00 -24.19
C GLN A 480 -1.58 -2.46 -23.00
N LYS A 481 -0.44 -1.80 -22.75
CA LYS A 481 0.42 -2.11 -21.61
C LYS A 481 -0.26 -1.81 -20.28
N ALA A 482 -0.92 -0.67 -20.15
CA ALA A 482 -1.66 -0.29 -18.95
C ALA A 482 -2.80 -1.28 -18.63
N GLU A 483 -3.57 -1.69 -19.64
CA GLU A 483 -4.65 -2.66 -19.50
C GLU A 483 -4.13 -4.05 -19.07
N GLN A 484 -3.03 -4.51 -19.68
CA GLN A 484 -2.38 -5.76 -19.28
C GLN A 484 -1.91 -5.71 -17.82
N ILE A 485 -1.33 -4.58 -17.39
CA ILE A 485 -0.91 -4.37 -16.00
C ILE A 485 -2.10 -4.36 -15.04
N ALA A 486 -3.20 -3.72 -15.42
CA ALA A 486 -4.43 -3.68 -14.62
C ALA A 486 -4.98 -5.09 -14.38
N LEU A 487 -5.07 -5.92 -15.43
CA LEU A 487 -5.52 -7.31 -15.34
C LEU A 487 -4.61 -8.16 -14.41
N LEU A 488 -3.30 -7.96 -14.49
CA LEU A 488 -2.35 -8.64 -13.59
C LEU A 488 -2.56 -8.23 -12.13
N ARG A 489 -2.75 -6.93 -11.85
CA ARG A 489 -3.03 -6.42 -10.50
C ARG A 489 -4.34 -6.98 -9.94
N GLU A 490 -5.40 -7.04 -10.75
CA GLU A 490 -6.68 -7.62 -10.33
C GLU A 490 -6.54 -9.10 -9.94
N GLY A 491 -5.80 -9.88 -10.74
CA GLY A 491 -5.50 -11.28 -10.43
C GLY A 491 -4.73 -11.49 -9.12
N MET A 492 -3.81 -10.57 -8.77
CA MET A 492 -3.07 -10.59 -7.50
C MET A 492 -3.97 -10.21 -6.30
N ASN A 493 -4.83 -9.20 -6.48
CA ASN A 493 -5.75 -8.75 -5.43
C ASN A 493 -6.73 -9.85 -5.02
N ILE A 494 -7.26 -10.64 -5.96
CA ILE A 494 -8.17 -11.76 -5.67
C ILE A 494 -7.50 -12.83 -4.78
N LYS A 495 -6.22 -13.15 -5.05
CA LYS A 495 -5.46 -14.12 -4.22
C LYS A 495 -5.21 -13.58 -2.81
N SER A 496 -4.91 -12.29 -2.66
CA SER A 496 -4.67 -11.67 -1.36
C SER A 496 -5.95 -11.50 -0.53
N ALA A 497 -7.09 -11.23 -1.17
CA ALA A 497 -8.39 -11.10 -0.53
C ALA A 497 -8.87 -12.43 0.06
N ALA A 498 -8.61 -13.56 -0.63
CA ALA A 498 -8.92 -14.89 -0.11
C ALA A 498 -8.13 -15.21 1.18
N ALA A 499 -6.83 -14.86 1.24
CA ALA A 499 -6.01 -15.05 2.43
C ALA A 499 -6.33 -14.05 3.58
N GLY A 500 -6.80 -12.84 3.24
CA GLY A 500 -7.22 -11.83 4.21
C GLY A 500 -8.57 -12.12 4.87
N LEU A 501 -9.51 -12.74 4.14
CA LEU A 501 -10.85 -13.02 4.62
C LEU A 501 -10.86 -14.00 5.81
N GLU A 502 -9.97 -14.99 5.82
CA GLU A 502 -9.78 -15.93 6.94
C GLU A 502 -9.34 -15.21 8.24
N ARG A 503 -8.45 -14.22 8.14
CA ARG A 503 -7.99 -13.39 9.27
C ARG A 503 -9.03 -12.36 9.71
N ILE A 504 -9.85 -11.86 8.79
CA ILE A 504 -10.90 -10.89 9.10
C ILE A 504 -12.08 -11.60 9.78
N MET A 505 -12.43 -12.83 9.38
CA MET A 505 -13.50 -13.60 10.04
C MET A 505 -13.16 -13.97 11.49
N SER A 506 -11.88 -14.22 11.80
CA SER A 506 -11.42 -14.42 13.18
C SER A 506 -11.41 -13.13 14.01
N ALA A 507 -11.23 -11.95 13.39
CA ALA A 507 -11.25 -10.66 14.07
C ALA A 507 -12.67 -10.07 14.28
N ILE A 508 -13.61 -10.34 13.38
CA ILE A 508 -15.00 -9.86 13.48
C ILE A 508 -15.74 -10.52 14.66
N GLN A 509 -15.37 -11.75 15.03
CA GLN A 509 -15.97 -12.49 16.14
C GLN A 509 -15.66 -11.89 17.52
N ALA A 510 -14.74 -10.92 17.62
CA ALA A 510 -14.26 -10.40 18.89
C ALA A 510 -15.04 -9.20 19.46
N GLY A 511 -15.87 -8.49 18.67
CA GLY A 511 -16.90 -7.54 19.14
C GLY A 511 -16.52 -6.46 20.19
N LYS A 512 -15.25 -6.24 20.50
CA LYS A 512 -14.79 -5.44 21.66
C LYS A 512 -13.96 -4.21 21.31
N LEU A 513 -13.63 -3.98 20.03
CA LEU A 513 -12.81 -2.83 19.61
C LEU A 513 -13.71 -1.63 19.29
N LYS A 514 -13.54 -0.53 20.04
CA LYS A 514 -14.16 0.76 19.68
C LYS A 514 -13.38 1.36 18.51
N THR A 515 -14.05 1.57 17.38
CA THR A 515 -13.39 2.05 16.15
C THR A 515 -13.72 3.50 15.86
N LEU A 516 -12.71 4.37 15.79
CA LEU A 516 -12.88 5.71 15.23
C LEU A 516 -12.78 5.62 13.71
N LYS A 517 -13.87 5.92 13.01
CA LYS A 517 -13.91 5.84 11.56
C LYS A 517 -13.55 7.20 10.95
N VAL A 518 -12.63 7.19 9.98
CA VAL A 518 -12.04 8.40 9.41
C VAL A 518 -12.12 8.39 7.90
N VAL A 519 -12.54 9.51 7.32
CA VAL A 519 -12.33 9.83 5.90
C VAL A 519 -11.13 10.75 5.80
N ALA A 520 -10.07 10.30 5.12
CA ALA A 520 -8.79 11.03 5.06
C ALA A 520 -8.59 11.69 3.68
N LYS A 521 -8.29 12.99 3.65
CA LYS A 521 -7.87 13.70 2.45
C LYS A 521 -6.51 14.34 2.65
N THR A 522 -5.66 14.24 1.64
CA THR A 522 -4.34 14.90 1.63
C THR A 522 -4.14 15.68 0.35
N ASP A 523 -3.11 16.52 0.31
CA ASP A 523 -2.71 17.26 -0.88
C ASP A 523 -1.87 16.43 -1.87
N THR A 524 -0.97 15.59 -1.37
CA THR A 524 -0.14 14.67 -2.17
C THR A 524 -0.42 13.21 -1.83
N LEU A 525 -0.15 12.31 -2.78
CA LEU A 525 -0.31 10.87 -2.56
C LEU A 525 0.68 10.34 -1.53
N GLY A 526 1.90 10.86 -1.54
CA GLY A 526 2.91 10.53 -0.53
C GLY A 526 2.45 10.84 0.89
N SER A 527 1.88 12.03 1.10
CA SER A 527 1.29 12.42 2.38
C SER A 527 0.14 11.51 2.81
N LEU A 528 -0.65 10.99 1.86
CA LEU A 528 -1.71 10.03 2.15
C LEU A 528 -1.17 8.71 2.70
N GLU A 529 -0.10 8.20 2.09
CA GLU A 529 0.56 6.96 2.52
C GLU A 529 1.18 7.11 3.91
N ALA A 530 1.89 8.22 4.14
CA ALA A 530 2.48 8.54 5.44
C ALA A 530 1.41 8.65 6.53
N LEU A 531 0.29 9.32 6.23
CA LEU A 531 -0.85 9.42 7.13
C LEU A 531 -1.45 8.04 7.43
N LYS A 532 -1.69 7.21 6.41
CA LYS A 532 -2.23 5.84 6.59
C LYS A 532 -1.33 5.00 7.50
N MET A 533 -0.02 5.03 7.27
CA MET A 533 0.95 4.27 8.05
C MET A 533 0.99 4.76 9.50
N SER A 534 0.99 6.07 9.70
CA SER A 534 0.96 6.69 11.04
C SER A 534 -0.32 6.32 11.80
N LEU A 535 -1.49 6.39 11.14
CA LEU A 535 -2.76 6.01 11.75
C LEU A 535 -2.84 4.50 12.08
N ALA A 536 -2.20 3.65 11.28
CA ALA A 536 -2.13 2.21 11.54
C ALA A 536 -1.28 1.88 12.78
N GLN A 537 -0.26 2.69 13.09
CA GLN A 537 0.54 2.56 14.31
C GLN A 537 -0.22 2.98 15.56
N VAL A 538 -1.24 3.84 15.44
CA VAL A 538 -2.12 4.23 16.57
C VAL A 538 -3.16 3.14 16.82
N ARG A 539 -2.70 1.99 17.31
CA ARG A 539 -3.54 0.86 17.70
C ARG A 539 -3.30 0.47 19.15
N LYS A 540 -4.39 0.34 19.91
CA LYS A 540 -4.40 -0.19 21.28
C LYS A 540 -5.44 -1.31 21.37
N ASP A 541 -5.35 -2.20 22.34
CA ASP A 541 -6.21 -3.41 22.42
C ASP A 541 -7.72 -3.12 22.52
N GLU A 542 -8.10 -1.89 22.88
CA GLU A 542 -9.49 -1.46 23.08
C GLU A 542 -9.99 -0.45 22.02
N VAL A 543 -9.08 0.25 21.33
CA VAL A 543 -9.41 1.32 20.37
C VAL A 543 -8.56 1.24 19.12
N SER A 544 -9.17 1.49 17.96
CA SER A 544 -8.48 1.51 16.68
C SER A 544 -9.04 2.56 15.73
N ILE A 545 -8.20 3.09 14.84
CA ILE A 545 -8.63 3.96 13.75
C ILE A 545 -8.94 3.09 12.52
N LYS A 546 -10.10 3.31 11.90
CA LYS A 546 -10.48 2.68 10.63
C LYS A 546 -10.66 3.73 9.55
N ILE A 547 -9.85 3.67 8.51
CA ILE A 547 -9.99 4.55 7.34
C ILE A 547 -11.10 3.98 6.45
N ILE A 548 -12.21 4.71 6.31
CA ILE A 548 -13.34 4.31 5.44
C ILE A 548 -13.01 4.63 3.98
N HIS A 549 -12.51 5.84 3.78
CA HIS A 549 -12.14 6.36 2.47
C HIS A 549 -10.92 7.24 2.61
N SER A 550 -10.09 7.24 1.58
CA SER A 550 -8.86 8.03 1.53
C SER A 550 -8.65 8.53 0.11
N GLY A 551 -8.28 9.79 -0.07
CA GLY A 551 -7.98 10.31 -1.41
C GLY A 551 -7.13 11.57 -1.39
N VAL A 552 -6.67 11.96 -2.58
CA VAL A 552 -5.88 13.17 -2.80
C VAL A 552 -6.77 14.30 -3.31
N GLY A 553 -6.55 15.52 -2.80
CA GLY A 553 -7.26 16.73 -3.20
C GLY A 553 -8.05 17.42 -2.08
N ALA A 554 -8.84 18.42 -2.48
CA ALA A 554 -9.73 19.16 -1.58
C ALA A 554 -10.83 18.27 -1.00
N ILE A 555 -11.33 18.61 0.19
CA ILE A 555 -12.46 17.91 0.81
C ILE A 555 -13.75 18.27 0.05
N THR A 556 -14.48 17.26 -0.40
CA THR A 556 -15.71 17.37 -1.19
C THR A 556 -16.96 17.02 -0.36
N GLU A 557 -18.14 17.34 -0.89
CA GLU A 557 -19.42 16.95 -0.26
C GLU A 557 -19.57 15.43 -0.15
N THR A 558 -19.10 14.68 -1.16
CA THR A 558 -19.14 13.21 -1.15
C THR A 558 -18.37 12.63 0.05
N ASP A 559 -17.25 13.26 0.42
CA ASP A 559 -16.44 12.84 1.57
C ASP A 559 -17.20 13.04 2.90
N VAL A 560 -17.92 14.16 3.02
CA VAL A 560 -18.77 14.46 4.17
C VAL A 560 -19.93 13.45 4.27
N MET A 561 -20.58 13.15 3.14
CA MET A 561 -21.68 12.19 3.10
C MET A 561 -21.22 10.76 3.46
N MET A 562 -20.03 10.35 3.00
CA MET A 562 -19.44 9.05 3.38
C MET A 562 -19.13 8.98 4.89
N ALA A 563 -18.63 10.07 5.47
CA ALA A 563 -18.39 10.17 6.90
C ALA A 563 -19.71 10.13 7.69
N ALA A 564 -20.73 10.87 7.26
CA ALA A 564 -22.06 10.89 7.88
C ALA A 564 -22.69 9.49 7.91
N ALA A 565 -22.72 8.81 6.76
CA ALA A 565 -23.28 7.47 6.62
C ALA A 565 -22.57 6.42 7.50
N SER A 566 -21.31 6.68 7.85
CA SER A 566 -20.50 5.77 8.65
C SER A 566 -20.39 6.18 10.11
N GLU A 567 -20.99 7.29 10.55
CA GLU A 567 -20.75 7.90 11.88
C GLU A 567 -19.24 8.17 12.13
N GLY A 568 -18.56 8.70 11.12
CA GLY A 568 -17.14 9.02 11.14
C GLY A 568 -16.85 10.51 11.13
N ILE A 569 -15.56 10.84 11.15
CA ILE A 569 -15.05 12.20 11.00
C ILE A 569 -14.28 12.35 9.68
N VAL A 570 -14.14 13.60 9.21
CA VAL A 570 -13.30 13.93 8.05
C VAL A 570 -12.01 14.58 8.55
N VAL A 571 -10.88 14.07 8.06
CA VAL A 571 -9.54 14.60 8.38
C VAL A 571 -8.84 15.02 7.09
N GLY A 572 -8.44 16.28 7.04
CA GLY A 572 -7.64 16.87 5.97
C GLY A 572 -6.21 17.13 6.44
N PHE A 573 -5.21 16.66 5.71
CA PHE A 573 -3.81 17.02 5.92
C PHE A 573 -3.28 17.82 4.72
N ASN A 574 -2.80 19.03 4.99
CA ASN A 574 -2.43 20.07 4.02
C ASN A 574 -3.50 20.34 2.94
N THR A 575 -4.77 20.09 3.28
CA THR A 575 -5.93 20.32 2.41
C THR A 575 -6.99 21.11 3.16
N TYR A 576 -7.94 21.68 2.42
CA TYR A 576 -8.98 22.53 2.97
C TYR A 576 -10.37 22.08 2.53
N ALA A 577 -11.37 22.44 3.34
CA ALA A 577 -12.78 22.31 3.00
C ALA A 577 -13.33 23.68 2.60
N GLY A 578 -14.02 23.74 1.45
CA GLY A 578 -14.71 24.95 1.00
C GLY A 578 -15.85 25.35 1.94
N ALA A 579 -16.28 26.62 1.88
CA ALA A 579 -17.34 27.15 2.75
C ALA A 579 -18.64 26.32 2.68
N HIS A 580 -19.08 26.01 1.45
CA HIS A 580 -20.25 25.18 1.22
C HIS A 580 -20.12 23.77 1.83
N VAL A 581 -18.94 23.15 1.72
CA VAL A 581 -18.69 21.82 2.29
C VAL A 581 -18.77 21.84 3.83
N LYS A 582 -18.30 22.92 4.46
CA LYS A 582 -18.43 23.12 5.92
C LYS A 582 -19.88 23.31 6.35
N GLU A 583 -20.69 24.02 5.57
CA GLU A 583 -22.13 24.16 5.83
C GLU A 583 -22.84 22.81 5.78
N VAL A 584 -22.55 22.01 4.76
CA VAL A 584 -23.09 20.65 4.63
C VAL A 584 -22.64 19.79 5.81
N ALA A 585 -21.36 19.83 6.19
CA ALA A 585 -20.87 19.09 7.34
C ALA A 585 -21.56 19.47 8.66
N ASN A 586 -21.81 20.76 8.89
CA ASN A 586 -22.58 21.22 10.05
C ASN A 586 -24.03 20.71 10.04
N ARG A 587 -24.66 20.67 8.85
CA ARG A 587 -26.03 20.17 8.71
C ARG A 587 -26.12 18.67 8.98
N GLU A 588 -25.15 17.90 8.49
CA GLU A 588 -25.09 16.44 8.67
C GLU A 588 -24.46 16.03 10.02
N GLY A 589 -23.99 16.98 10.84
CA GLY A 589 -23.36 16.71 12.13
C GLY A 589 -21.96 16.09 12.04
N VAL A 590 -21.28 16.23 10.90
CA VAL A 590 -19.94 15.68 10.66
C VAL A 590 -18.86 16.70 11.02
N GLN A 591 -17.88 16.28 11.82
CA GLN A 591 -16.73 17.13 12.16
C GLN A 591 -15.65 17.02 11.07
N ILE A 592 -15.16 18.18 10.63
CA ILE A 592 -14.03 18.30 9.71
C ILE A 592 -12.84 18.88 10.47
N PHE A 593 -11.74 18.14 10.51
CA PHE A 593 -10.47 18.61 11.06
C PHE A 593 -9.46 18.80 9.94
N THR A 594 -8.81 19.95 9.88
CA THR A 594 -7.77 20.26 8.88
C THR A 594 -6.49 20.67 9.57
N TYR A 595 -5.38 20.03 9.19
CA TYR A 595 -4.06 20.26 9.78
C TYR A 595 -3.02 20.50 8.70
N GLN A 596 -2.01 21.31 9.02
CA GLN A 596 -0.82 21.51 8.17
C GLN A 596 0.42 20.75 8.68
N ILE A 597 0.36 20.22 9.90
CA ILE A 597 1.45 19.50 10.55
C ILE A 597 0.91 18.14 10.99
N ILE A 598 1.54 17.06 10.52
CA ILE A 598 1.05 15.69 10.74
C ILE A 598 1.03 15.31 12.22
N TYR A 599 1.96 15.83 13.05
CA TYR A 599 1.99 15.57 14.49
C TYR A 599 0.72 16.06 15.21
N HIS A 600 0.30 17.30 14.95
CA HIS A 600 -0.89 17.86 15.59
C HIS A 600 -2.13 17.05 15.23
N LEU A 601 -2.21 16.59 13.97
CA LEU A 601 -3.27 15.71 13.51
C LEU A 601 -3.28 14.40 14.32
N ILE A 602 -2.14 13.69 14.39
CA ILE A 602 -2.05 12.40 15.08
C ILE A 602 -2.32 12.56 16.59
N GLU A 603 -1.81 13.63 17.21
CA GLU A 603 -1.99 13.89 18.63
C GLU A 603 -3.44 14.21 18.99
N ASP A 604 -4.13 15.02 18.18
CA ASP A 604 -5.55 15.29 18.38
C ASP A 604 -6.42 14.05 18.12
N LEU A 605 -6.08 13.22 17.12
CA LEU A 605 -6.76 11.93 16.95
C LEU A 605 -6.55 11.00 18.15
N LYS A 606 -5.35 10.98 18.75
CA LYS A 606 -5.10 10.25 20.01
C LYS A 606 -5.95 10.80 21.16
N LYS A 607 -6.16 12.12 21.26
CA LYS A 607 -7.06 12.73 22.25
C LYS A 607 -8.51 12.30 22.02
N ILE A 608 -8.99 12.29 20.78
CA ILE A 608 -10.33 11.82 20.43
C ILE A 608 -10.50 10.34 20.80
N LEU A 609 -9.53 9.49 20.47
CA LEU A 609 -9.53 8.08 20.86
C LEU A 609 -9.52 7.90 22.38
N SER A 610 -8.80 8.74 23.12
CA SER A 610 -8.77 8.72 24.58
C SER A 610 -10.15 9.03 25.16
N GLY A 611 -10.94 9.91 24.51
CA GLY A 611 -12.32 10.18 24.88
C GLY A 611 -13.29 9.00 24.65
N LEU A 612 -12.92 8.03 23.80
CA LEU A 612 -13.69 6.81 23.59
C LEU A 612 -13.37 5.71 24.62
N LEU A 613 -12.26 5.83 25.36
CA LEU A 613 -11.86 4.89 26.40
C LEU A 613 -12.69 5.09 27.66
N GLU A 614 -13.02 3.97 28.31
CA GLU A 614 -13.62 4.02 29.64
C GLU A 614 -12.56 4.44 30.68
N PRO A 615 -12.91 5.29 31.67
CA PRO A 615 -11.99 5.68 32.72
C PRO A 615 -11.49 4.47 33.50
N GLU A 616 -10.21 4.47 33.87
CA GLU A 616 -9.67 3.47 34.77
C GLU A 616 -10.14 3.78 36.19
N VAL A 617 -10.85 2.83 36.79
CA VAL A 617 -11.28 2.92 38.19
C VAL A 617 -10.22 2.25 39.03
N THR A 618 -9.41 3.04 39.74
CA THR A 618 -8.41 2.52 40.67
C THR A 618 -8.84 2.81 42.10
N GLU A 619 -8.72 1.83 42.98
CA GLU A 619 -8.95 2.02 44.40
C GLU A 619 -7.71 2.64 45.04
N VAL A 620 -7.87 3.84 45.60
CA VAL A 620 -6.80 4.53 46.32
C VAL A 620 -7.09 4.44 47.82
N THR A 621 -6.15 3.86 48.55
CA THR A 621 -6.20 3.83 50.02
C THR A 621 -5.85 5.22 50.56
N LEU A 622 -6.73 5.78 51.40
CA LEU A 622 -6.58 7.12 51.98
C LEU A 622 -5.82 7.09 53.30
N GLY A 623 -6.08 6.09 54.13
CA GLY A 623 -5.48 5.99 55.46
C GLY A 623 -6.01 4.82 56.28
N ARG A 624 -5.34 4.54 57.39
CA ARG A 624 -5.66 3.47 58.34
C ARG A 624 -5.92 4.04 59.72
N ALA A 625 -6.99 3.58 60.36
CA ALA A 625 -7.33 3.92 61.74
C ALA A 625 -7.48 2.65 62.58
N GLU A 626 -6.90 2.65 63.77
CA GLU A 626 -6.96 1.54 64.70
C GLU A 626 -8.04 1.82 65.76
N VAL A 627 -8.90 0.82 65.99
CA VAL A 627 -9.98 0.89 66.98
C VAL A 627 -9.39 0.76 68.38
N ARG A 628 -9.53 1.80 69.19
CA ARG A 628 -9.05 1.83 70.58
C ARG A 628 -10.13 1.46 71.58
N LYS A 629 -11.37 1.88 71.31
CA LYS A 629 -12.50 1.64 72.21
C LYS A 629 -13.81 1.61 71.47
N VAL A 630 -14.72 0.72 71.86
CA VAL A 630 -16.09 0.69 71.34
C VAL A 630 -17.02 1.32 72.38
N PHE A 631 -17.76 2.36 72.01
CA PHE A 631 -18.64 3.11 72.93
C PHE A 631 -20.10 2.67 72.83
N LEU A 632 -20.61 2.47 71.62
CA LEU A 632 -22.01 2.11 71.39
C LEU A 632 -22.10 1.12 70.23
N THR A 633 -22.90 0.08 70.44
CA THR A 633 -23.11 -0.99 69.46
C THR A 633 -24.60 -1.14 69.19
N GLU A 634 -25.03 -0.76 67.98
CA GLU A 634 -26.40 -0.94 67.49
C GLU A 634 -26.46 -2.09 66.47
N ARG A 635 -27.66 -2.40 65.94
CA ARG A 635 -27.84 -3.51 64.98
C ARG A 635 -27.06 -3.34 63.66
N LYS A 636 -26.86 -2.11 63.19
CA LYS A 636 -26.19 -1.79 61.90
C LYS A 636 -25.20 -0.62 62.00
N SER A 637 -24.97 -0.09 63.20
CA SER A 637 -24.07 1.03 63.41
C SER A 637 -23.29 0.86 64.72
N MET A 638 -22.06 1.39 64.77
CA MET A 638 -21.21 1.39 65.96
C MET A 638 -20.51 2.73 66.13
N ILE A 639 -20.42 3.22 67.36
CA ILE A 639 -19.60 4.40 67.69
C ILE A 639 -18.32 3.90 68.34
N ILE A 640 -17.20 4.21 67.71
CA ILE A 640 -15.87 3.73 68.08
C ILE A 640 -14.91 4.91 68.24
N GLY A 641 -14.04 4.84 69.25
CA GLY A 641 -12.87 5.70 69.36
C GLY A 641 -11.71 5.06 68.62
N CYS A 642 -11.17 5.78 67.64
CA CYS A 642 -10.07 5.31 66.80
C CYS A 642 -8.92 6.30 66.83
N ARG A 643 -7.71 5.78 66.62
CA ARG A 643 -6.52 6.59 66.34
C ARG A 643 -6.08 6.39 64.91
N ILE A 644 -5.81 7.47 64.19
CA ILE A 644 -5.34 7.39 62.81
C ILE A 644 -3.85 7.03 62.85
N VAL A 645 -3.52 5.85 62.32
CA VAL A 645 -2.17 5.26 62.35
C VAL A 645 -1.36 5.74 61.16
N SER A 646 -1.99 5.89 59.99
CA SER A 646 -1.30 6.34 58.78
C SER A 646 -2.26 7.04 57.82
N GLY A 647 -1.80 8.11 57.18
CA GLY A 647 -2.57 8.80 56.14
C GLY A 647 -3.74 9.62 56.71
N LYS A 648 -4.89 9.61 56.02
CA LYS A 648 -6.08 10.38 56.43
C LYS A 648 -7.37 9.58 56.33
N VAL A 649 -8.32 9.90 57.20
CA VAL A 649 -9.65 9.31 57.20
C VAL A 649 -10.68 10.40 56.93
N GLU A 650 -11.52 10.18 55.92
CA GLU A 650 -12.57 11.11 55.50
C GLU A 650 -13.95 10.58 55.92
N ASN A 651 -14.87 11.49 56.18
CA ASN A 651 -16.26 11.16 56.44
C ASN A 651 -16.96 10.65 55.16
N LYS A 652 -17.92 9.73 55.29
CA LYS A 652 -18.70 9.10 54.19
C LYS A 652 -17.88 8.23 53.24
N THR A 653 -16.72 7.74 53.69
CA THR A 653 -15.85 6.88 52.88
C THR A 653 -16.02 5.40 53.23
N ARG A 654 -15.80 4.52 52.24
CA ARG A 654 -15.78 3.07 52.44
C ARG A 654 -14.53 2.65 53.21
N VAL A 655 -14.68 1.62 54.02
CA VAL A 655 -13.60 1.05 54.83
C VAL A 655 -13.55 -0.46 54.71
N ARG A 656 -12.33 -1.00 54.65
CA ARG A 656 -12.03 -2.41 54.85
C ARG A 656 -11.60 -2.63 56.28
N ILE A 657 -12.07 -3.70 56.87
CA ILE A 657 -11.83 -4.00 58.28
C ILE A 657 -10.88 -5.18 58.34
N PHE A 658 -9.80 -5.00 59.08
CA PHE A 658 -8.77 -6.00 59.31
C PHE A 658 -8.68 -6.33 60.79
N ARG A 659 -8.54 -7.61 61.11
CA ARG A 659 -8.24 -8.09 62.46
C ARG A 659 -6.89 -8.81 62.39
N GLY A 660 -5.84 -8.17 62.90
CA GLY A 660 -4.47 -8.57 62.56
C GLY A 660 -4.21 -8.34 61.06
N GLU A 661 -3.88 -9.39 60.32
CA GLU A 661 -3.64 -9.33 58.87
C GLU A 661 -4.84 -9.83 58.03
N GLU A 662 -5.89 -10.36 58.65
CA GLU A 662 -7.03 -10.95 57.94
C GLU A 662 -8.15 -9.91 57.70
N LYS A 663 -8.64 -9.84 56.45
CA LYS A 663 -9.78 -8.99 56.08
C LYS A 663 -11.08 -9.64 56.53
N ILE A 664 -11.74 -9.05 57.54
CA ILE A 664 -12.98 -9.58 58.14
C ILE A 664 -14.25 -9.03 57.49
N GLY A 665 -14.16 -7.93 56.73
CA GLY A 665 -15.26 -7.42 55.93
C GLY A 665 -15.11 -5.95 55.53
N GLU A 666 -16.24 -5.34 55.16
CA GLU A 666 -16.30 -3.96 54.68
C GLU A 666 -17.43 -3.19 55.38
N GLY A 667 -17.34 -1.86 55.37
CA GLY A 667 -18.43 -0.99 55.78
C GLY A 667 -18.18 0.45 55.39
N VAL A 668 -18.91 1.38 56.01
CA VAL A 668 -18.87 2.81 55.67
C VAL A 668 -18.70 3.65 56.94
N ILE A 669 -17.90 4.71 56.85
CA ILE A 669 -17.82 5.74 57.89
C ILE A 669 -19.00 6.70 57.70
N GLY A 670 -20.00 6.65 58.58
CA GLY A 670 -21.17 7.54 58.52
C GLY A 670 -20.91 8.94 59.08
N SER A 671 -20.08 9.07 60.11
CA SER A 671 -19.66 10.37 60.66
C SER A 671 -18.30 10.30 61.34
N LEU A 672 -17.50 11.36 61.20
CA LEU A 672 -16.21 11.53 61.86
C LEU A 672 -16.29 12.73 62.82
N LYS A 673 -15.86 12.54 64.09
CA LYS A 673 -15.91 13.57 65.13
C LYS A 673 -14.57 13.74 65.86
N ARG A 674 -14.22 14.97 66.21
CA ARG A 674 -13.11 15.31 67.12
C ARG A 674 -13.62 16.24 68.22
N ASN A 675 -13.46 15.87 69.50
CA ASN A 675 -13.88 16.69 70.65
C ASN A 675 -15.32 17.24 70.54
N ASN A 676 -16.26 16.40 70.10
CA ASN A 676 -17.68 16.68 69.80
C ASN A 676 -18.00 17.41 68.49
N ASP A 677 -17.02 17.95 67.77
CA ASP A 677 -17.24 18.59 66.47
C ASP A 677 -17.20 17.58 65.32
N ILE A 678 -18.12 17.69 64.37
CA ILE A 678 -18.12 16.89 63.14
C ILE A 678 -17.07 17.48 62.19
N VAL A 679 -16.17 16.63 61.72
CA VAL A 679 -15.06 17.03 60.85
C VAL A 679 -15.11 16.25 59.54
N HIS A 680 -14.67 16.88 58.46
CA HIS A 680 -14.68 16.27 57.12
C HIS A 680 -13.54 15.26 56.95
N GLU A 681 -12.35 15.59 57.43
CA GLU A 681 -11.17 14.74 57.38
C GLU A 681 -10.31 14.90 58.64
N LEU A 682 -9.58 13.84 59.00
CA LEU A 682 -8.56 13.88 60.03
C LEU A 682 -7.30 13.17 59.54
N GLY A 683 -6.15 13.72 59.89
CA GLY A 683 -4.84 13.19 59.54
C GLY A 683 -4.22 12.32 60.63
N GLU A 684 -3.10 11.72 60.28
CA GLU A 684 -2.30 10.84 61.13
C GLU A 684 -2.02 11.38 62.54
N GLY A 685 -1.99 10.48 63.52
CA GLY A 685 -1.68 10.78 64.92
C GLY A 685 -2.84 11.35 65.73
N ASN A 686 -3.95 11.74 65.08
CA ASN A 686 -5.14 12.26 65.77
C ASN A 686 -6.05 11.13 66.29
N ASP A 687 -6.61 11.35 67.47
CA ASP A 687 -7.71 10.56 68.01
C ASP A 687 -9.05 11.10 67.50
N CYS A 688 -9.97 10.20 67.15
CA CYS A 688 -11.25 10.54 66.56
C CYS A 688 -12.36 9.58 67.01
N GLY A 689 -13.59 10.09 67.05
CA GLY A 689 -14.80 9.29 67.15
C GLY A 689 -15.34 9.00 65.75
N ILE A 690 -15.45 7.73 65.39
CA ILE A 690 -16.04 7.29 64.13
C ILE A 690 -17.40 6.65 64.42
N LYS A 691 -18.42 7.05 63.68
CA LYS A 691 -19.66 6.28 63.55
C LYS A 691 -19.51 5.37 62.34
N TYR A 692 -19.27 4.10 62.58
CA TYR A 692 -19.19 3.05 61.59
C TYR A 692 -20.59 2.50 61.29
N GLU A 693 -20.87 2.22 60.03
CA GLU A 693 -22.10 1.58 59.56
C GLU A 693 -21.75 0.35 58.73
N GLY A 694 -22.22 -0.82 59.16
CA GLY A 694 -21.93 -2.10 58.53
C GLY A 694 -22.34 -3.29 59.39
N GLU A 695 -22.21 -4.49 58.83
CA GLU A 695 -22.68 -5.74 59.45
C GLU A 695 -21.64 -6.36 60.39
N VAL A 696 -20.36 -6.00 60.20
CA VAL A 696 -19.24 -6.54 60.98
C VAL A 696 -19.19 -5.88 62.36
N LYS A 697 -19.07 -6.68 63.41
CA LYS A 697 -18.85 -6.17 64.77
C LYS A 697 -17.38 -5.88 65.01
N LEU A 698 -17.07 -4.60 65.15
CA LEU A 698 -15.72 -4.10 65.43
C LEU A 698 -15.31 -4.40 66.89
N GLN A 699 -14.05 -4.78 67.06
CA GLN A 699 -13.41 -5.04 68.35
C GLN A 699 -12.23 -4.09 68.56
N GLU A 700 -11.81 -3.92 69.82
CA GLU A 700 -10.59 -3.18 70.12
C GLU A 700 -9.37 -3.89 69.49
N GLY A 701 -8.52 -3.13 68.81
CA GLY A 701 -7.39 -3.64 68.02
C GLY A 701 -7.70 -3.90 66.54
N ASP A 702 -8.95 -3.79 66.09
CA ASP A 702 -9.27 -3.88 64.66
C ASP A 702 -8.74 -2.64 63.90
N THR A 703 -8.30 -2.83 62.65
CA THR A 703 -7.81 -1.75 61.78
C THR A 703 -8.81 -1.48 60.66
N LEU A 704 -9.20 -0.21 60.51
CA LEU A 704 -10.07 0.31 59.47
C LEU A 704 -9.22 0.97 58.39
N GLU A 705 -9.16 0.38 57.21
CA GLU A 705 -8.49 0.94 56.03
C GLU A 705 -9.51 1.66 55.15
N SER A 706 -9.43 2.98 55.08
CA SER A 706 -10.29 3.82 54.25
C SER A 706 -9.79 3.86 52.83
N TRP A 707 -10.69 3.68 51.86
CA TRP A 707 -10.37 3.70 50.45
C TRP A 707 -11.47 4.40 49.64
N LYS A 708 -11.08 4.99 48.51
CA LYS A 708 -12.00 5.60 47.54
C LYS A 708 -11.71 5.11 46.13
N GLU A 709 -12.74 5.05 45.32
CA GLU A 709 -12.60 4.85 43.87
C GLU A 709 -12.17 6.18 43.24
N GLU A 710 -10.97 6.22 42.67
CA GLU A 710 -10.50 7.34 41.86
C GLU A 710 -10.65 6.98 40.38
N ARG A 711 -11.41 7.79 39.64
CA ARG A 711 -11.56 7.65 38.18
C ARG A 711 -10.43 8.43 37.52
N ARG A 712 -9.53 7.74 36.82
CA ARG A 712 -8.49 8.37 36.01
C ARG A 712 -8.81 8.24 34.53
N THR A 713 -8.74 9.35 33.81
CA THR A 713 -8.88 9.36 32.35
C THR A 713 -7.69 8.64 31.73
N ARG A 714 -7.95 7.62 30.91
CA ARG A 714 -6.91 6.88 30.20
C ARG A 714 -6.50 7.65 28.96
N ILE A 715 -5.20 7.66 28.67
CA ILE A 715 -4.63 8.33 27.51
C ILE A 715 -4.11 7.27 26.52
N VAL A 716 -4.38 7.50 25.25
CA VAL A 716 -3.74 6.77 24.14
C VAL A 716 -2.39 7.44 23.88
N THR A 717 -1.32 6.82 24.38
CA THR A 717 0.08 7.20 24.12
C THR A 717 0.50 6.85 22.71
#